data_AF-A0A4R0ZJ28-F1
#
_entry.id   AF-A0A4R0ZJ28-F1
#
_cell.length_a   1.000
_cell.length_b   1.000
_cell.length_c   1.000
_cell.angle_alpha   90.00
_cell.angle_beta   90.00
_cell.angle_gamma   90.00
#
_symmetry.space_group_name_H-M   'P 1'
#
loop_
_entity.id
_entity.type
_entity.pdbx_description
1 polymer ?
#
loop_
_entity_poly.entity_id
_entity_poly.type
_entity_poly.pdbx_seq_one_letter_code
_entity_poly.pdbx_strand_id
1 'polypeptide(L)'
;MNHKIYENEQDILKEVSANHQLSPNLLQNVLTTSKANYYGEAISPTKRQKELEEELKYLIKKGDSLTHSASSSRRSGLKLVRIQLNNYKTYLNSQTINFDTHSDDKNIILIGGLNGAGKTTILKAVRYLLYGKRGMTDAEFQQQFTNTINNSFFEQGGREASASLVFEPGDGHHYEIKVVWQYNSKKQVVSESKTFSKRTIGAARPKRNEQIGSHNVDDFNRTIDKLIPFEASQFLIFDGEEIRRIISSRNSADFKATIRRMNGMSYFNELKGDLDKIYSRKVNELATAQKSTELLKFNKKISELKDQLSELTEKRTKAEGRVSTYNKQLDQFKKLRNEKLMQNNESREKFISTMSSLTAQHTQIMEQISKLFGEQGIPSFAPTKIDALKKRLNLEQQYATDQQRVEQILTPYHQFMSKLLSEPIDPPLTEEQLHQVDEIGKAIWLSKENYKASTSSENQQTWHDLSPNDRRFIMGVNASSVKQQIVDLIKKANNIKHSIESLQQKIDLAPSAISVDEEDKKIQEITEVLGRTKSIHMNIKKKEQECVQEIRSLEAKLKGTKSTALNADELVNDVDMYRKIKEAIDEYAEKVLGWKIDVISSEFDKMLNTLMRKQDEFGRAFVDRHKMIIRIENERGAEISVEERSAGEMQIISSAFIWGMIKAADLDLPMIIDTPLGRLDSYHRKNLVEHFYKHLSKQVVILSTDTEITPEYVELMKEYTSKQIMLDYNQKEKYTLIREGYFELVKG
;
A
#
# COMPACT_ATOMS: atom_id res chain seq x y z
N MET A 1 24.94 6.82 31.17
CA MET A 1 24.27 7.92 31.89
C MET A 1 22.93 7.39 32.35
N ASN A 2 22.67 7.31 33.66
CA ASN A 2 21.36 6.94 34.17
C ASN A 2 20.36 8.02 33.74
N HIS A 3 19.49 7.68 32.79
CA HIS A 3 18.46 8.59 32.30
C HIS A 3 17.36 8.71 33.36
N LYS A 4 17.16 9.93 33.87
CA LYS A 4 16.06 10.25 34.78
C LYS A 4 14.76 10.26 33.96
N ILE A 5 13.80 9.42 34.34
CA ILE A 5 12.46 9.38 33.75
C ILE A 5 11.61 10.40 34.52
N TYR A 6 11.02 11.37 33.81
CA TYR A 6 10.12 12.36 34.40
C TYR A 6 8.69 11.83 34.37
N GLU A 7 7.93 12.03 35.46
CA GLU A 7 6.52 11.63 35.52
C GLU A 7 5.61 12.67 34.85
N ASN A 8 5.94 13.95 34.95
CA ASN A 8 5.16 15.04 34.39
C ASN A 8 6.02 16.27 34.02
N GLU A 9 5.42 17.20 33.29
CA GLU A 9 6.05 18.45 32.84
C GLU A 9 6.44 19.38 34.01
N GLN A 10 5.76 19.33 35.16
CA GLN A 10 6.07 20.16 36.33
C GLN A 10 7.39 19.75 37.00
N ASP A 11 7.75 18.47 36.98
CA ASP A 11 9.03 17.99 37.52
C ASP A 11 10.21 18.51 36.70
N ILE A 12 10.05 18.55 35.37
CA ILE A 12 11.01 19.16 34.46
C ILE A 12 11.14 20.65 34.76
N LEU A 13 10.00 21.35 34.91
CA LEU A 13 9.98 22.77 35.23
C LEU A 13 10.75 23.07 36.52
N LYS A 14 10.47 22.33 37.60
CA LYS A 14 11.13 22.52 38.92
C LYS A 14 12.63 22.29 38.83
N GLU A 15 13.06 21.22 38.16
CA GLU A 15 14.48 20.91 37.99
C GLU A 15 15.21 21.99 37.20
N VAL A 16 14.65 22.42 36.06
CA VAL A 16 15.26 23.46 35.22
C VAL A 16 15.29 24.80 35.95
N SER A 17 14.23 25.14 36.68
CA SER A 17 14.18 26.36 37.50
C SER A 17 15.30 26.38 38.54
N ALA A 18 15.52 25.25 39.23
CA ALA A 18 16.59 25.11 40.21
C ALA A 18 17.99 25.21 39.57
N ASN A 19 18.21 24.57 38.41
CA ASN A 19 19.49 24.61 37.69
C ASN A 19 19.92 26.03 37.29
N HIS A 20 18.96 26.90 36.98
CA HIS A 20 19.20 28.28 36.54
C HIS A 20 18.99 29.34 37.63
N GLN A 21 18.72 28.91 38.88
CA GLN A 21 18.41 29.82 40.01
C GLN A 21 17.22 30.74 39.72
N LEU A 22 16.19 30.21 39.07
CA LEU A 22 14.95 30.90 38.77
C LEU A 22 13.80 30.34 39.60
N SER A 23 12.77 31.16 39.82
CA SER A 23 11.52 30.66 40.39
C SER A 23 10.76 29.79 39.37
N PRO A 24 10.21 28.63 39.80
CA PRO A 24 9.29 27.86 38.96
C PRO A 24 8.08 28.64 38.48
N ASN A 25 7.56 29.58 39.29
CA ASN A 25 6.42 30.41 38.92
C ASN A 25 6.78 31.38 37.78
N LEU A 26 7.99 31.93 37.79
CA LEU A 26 8.47 32.79 36.72
C LEU A 26 8.49 32.04 35.38
N LEU A 27 9.12 30.86 35.35
CA LEU A 27 9.18 30.04 34.13
C LEU A 27 7.78 29.56 33.70
N GLN A 28 6.94 29.12 34.64
CA GLN A 28 5.55 28.74 34.34
C GLN A 28 4.78 29.88 33.70
N ASN A 29 4.90 31.10 34.23
CA ASN A 29 4.19 32.27 33.70
C ASN A 29 4.72 32.67 32.32
N VAL A 30 6.05 32.66 32.10
CA VAL A 30 6.64 32.90 30.78
C VAL A 30 6.12 31.91 29.74
N LEU A 31 6.09 30.61 30.10
CA LEU A 31 5.55 29.56 29.24
C LEU A 31 4.05 29.74 29.02
N THR A 32 3.28 30.09 30.05
CA THR A 32 1.83 30.28 29.97
C THR A 32 1.46 31.49 29.12
N THR A 33 2.15 32.62 29.30
CA THR A 33 2.01 33.83 28.50
C THR A 33 2.44 33.59 27.06
N SER A 34 3.54 32.87 26.84
CA SER A 34 3.96 32.51 25.48
C SER A 34 2.96 31.58 24.80
N LYS A 35 2.49 30.55 25.50
CA LYS A 35 1.46 29.63 25.05
C LYS A 35 0.16 30.40 24.78
N ALA A 36 -0.23 31.33 25.64
CA ALA A 36 -1.38 32.20 25.45
C ALA A 36 -1.20 33.18 24.28
N ASN A 37 0.00 33.69 24.01
CA ASN A 37 0.27 34.58 22.88
C ASN A 37 0.33 33.81 21.55
N TYR A 38 0.82 32.58 21.60
CA TYR A 38 0.80 31.65 20.48
C TYR A 38 -0.64 31.21 20.17
N TYR A 39 -1.42 30.92 21.20
CA TYR A 39 -2.79 30.40 21.08
C TYR A 39 -3.93 31.46 21.25
N GLY A 40 -3.61 32.74 21.46
CA GLY A 40 -4.53 33.86 21.75
C GLY A 40 -4.73 34.78 20.55
N GLU A 41 -5.42 35.92 20.65
CA GLU A 41 -5.74 36.79 19.49
C GLU A 41 -4.50 37.18 18.66
N ALA A 42 -4.70 37.54 17.38
CA ALA A 42 -3.61 37.80 16.44
C ALA A 42 -2.75 39.01 16.88
N ILE A 43 -1.73 38.74 17.69
CA ILE A 43 -0.77 39.71 18.15
C ILE A 43 0.39 39.72 17.16
N SER A 44 0.75 40.90 16.61
CA SER A 44 1.93 41.04 15.75
C SER A 44 3.20 40.63 16.51
N PRO A 45 4.28 40.17 15.85
CA PRO A 45 5.51 39.77 16.54
C PRO A 45 6.05 40.85 17.48
N THR A 46 5.96 42.12 17.07
CA THR A 46 6.32 43.28 17.88
C THR A 46 5.44 43.46 19.11
N LYS A 47 4.13 43.22 19.00
CA LYS A 47 3.21 43.32 20.14
C LYS A 47 3.40 42.14 21.11
N ARG A 48 3.69 40.92 20.61
CA ARG A 48 4.00 39.75 21.45
C ARG A 48 5.27 39.95 22.25
N GLN A 49 6.31 40.50 21.62
CA GLN A 49 7.58 40.82 22.28
C GLN A 49 7.38 41.87 23.37
N LYS A 50 6.54 42.90 23.14
CA LYS A 50 6.24 43.91 24.14
C LYS A 50 5.48 43.33 25.33
N GLU A 51 4.42 42.57 25.09
CA GLU A 51 3.64 41.93 26.16
C GLU A 51 4.50 40.96 26.99
N LEU A 52 5.33 40.14 26.33
CA LEU A 52 6.27 39.24 27.01
C LEU A 52 7.29 40.03 27.84
N GLU A 53 7.81 41.15 27.33
CA GLU A 53 8.78 41.99 28.05
C GLU A 53 8.15 42.73 29.23
N GLU A 54 6.91 43.21 29.11
CA GLU A 54 6.16 43.84 30.21
C GLU A 54 5.86 42.83 31.32
N GLU A 55 5.44 41.62 30.94
CA GLU A 55 5.18 40.53 31.88
C GLU A 55 6.47 40.11 32.61
N LEU A 56 7.58 39.98 31.87
CA LEU A 56 8.90 39.68 32.45
C LEU A 56 9.35 40.77 33.43
N LYS A 57 9.25 42.05 33.06
CA LYS A 57 9.58 43.17 33.96
C LYS A 57 8.73 43.16 35.22
N TYR A 58 7.45 42.85 35.08
CA TYR A 58 6.53 42.77 36.20
C TYR A 58 6.88 41.61 37.14
N LEU A 59 7.10 40.40 36.60
CA LEU A 59 7.44 39.21 37.38
C LEU A 59 8.80 39.32 38.06
N ILE A 60 9.80 39.93 37.40
CA ILE A 60 11.13 40.19 37.97
C ILE A 60 11.03 41.18 39.15
N LYS A 61 10.19 42.22 39.06
CA LYS A 61 10.05 43.23 40.12
C LYS A 61 9.23 42.76 41.33
N LYS A 62 8.22 41.90 41.12
CA LYS A 62 7.23 41.61 42.17
C LYS A 62 7.52 40.39 43.04
N GLY A 63 8.60 39.65 42.77
CA GLY A 63 9.09 38.53 43.59
C GLY A 63 7.98 37.54 43.97
N ASP A 64 7.74 36.53 43.12
CA ASP A 64 6.84 35.39 43.35
C ASP A 64 5.38 35.66 43.77
N SER A 65 4.96 36.92 43.90
CA SER A 65 3.60 37.28 44.30
C SER A 65 2.66 37.38 43.09
N LEU A 66 2.41 36.24 42.45
CA LEU A 66 1.17 35.98 41.71
C LEU A 66 1.04 34.50 41.39
N THR A 67 0.21 33.83 42.20
CA THR A 67 -0.55 32.69 41.73
C THR A 67 -1.54 33.20 40.70
N HIS A 68 -1.19 33.13 39.40
CA HIS A 68 -2.27 32.75 38.49
C HIS A 68 -2.67 31.36 38.95
N SER A 69 -3.84 31.26 39.58
CA SER A 69 -4.50 29.98 39.74
C SER A 69 -4.40 29.32 38.38
N ALA A 70 -3.65 28.22 38.28
CA ALA A 70 -3.84 27.31 37.18
C ALA A 70 -5.33 27.02 37.21
N SER A 71 -6.10 27.71 36.36
CA SER A 71 -7.47 27.34 36.13
C SER A 71 -7.32 25.99 35.47
N SER A 72 -7.36 24.96 36.31
CA SER A 72 -7.79 23.63 35.95
C SER A 72 -9.27 23.68 35.55
N SER A 73 -9.65 24.65 34.72
CA SER A 73 -10.74 24.42 33.80
C SER A 73 -10.25 23.25 32.97
N ARG A 74 -10.67 22.05 33.40
CA ARG A 74 -10.81 20.91 32.53
C ARG A 74 -11.49 21.47 31.30
N ARG A 75 -10.72 21.79 30.25
CA ARG A 75 -11.29 22.16 28.97
C ARG A 75 -12.16 20.97 28.62
N SER A 76 -13.47 21.16 28.58
CA SER A 76 -14.32 20.20 27.88
C SER A 76 -13.72 20.06 26.50
N GLY A 77 -13.39 18.82 26.11
CA GLY A 77 -12.70 18.54 24.85
C GLY A 77 -13.51 19.12 23.69
N LEU A 78 -12.83 19.49 22.61
CA LEU A 78 -13.51 20.00 21.42
C LEU A 78 -14.43 18.91 20.85
N LYS A 79 -15.68 19.25 20.53
CA LYS A 79 -16.66 18.32 19.96
C LYS A 79 -17.18 18.85 18.62
N LEU A 80 -17.29 17.97 17.63
CA LEU A 80 -18.06 18.25 16.42
C LEU A 80 -19.55 18.15 16.78
N VAL A 81 -20.35 19.10 16.30
CA VAL A 81 -21.79 19.17 16.59
C VAL A 81 -22.59 18.71 15.39
N ARG A 82 -22.35 19.29 14.21
CA ARG A 82 -23.01 18.87 12.97
C ARG A 82 -22.24 19.26 11.72
N ILE A 83 -22.43 18.51 10.64
CA ILE A 83 -22.08 18.92 9.29
C ILE A 83 -23.35 18.97 8.43
N GLN A 84 -23.47 20.01 7.62
CA GLN A 84 -24.56 20.19 6.66
C GLN A 84 -23.98 20.32 5.26
N LEU A 85 -24.50 19.52 4.32
CA LEU A 85 -24.08 19.45 2.93
C LEU A 85 -25.30 19.76 2.06
N ASN A 86 -25.24 20.84 1.30
CA ASN A 86 -26.32 21.31 0.43
C ASN A 86 -25.89 21.17 -1.03
N ASN A 87 -26.55 20.29 -1.78
CA ASN A 87 -26.26 20.02 -3.20
C ASN A 87 -24.76 19.75 -3.47
N TYR A 88 -24.07 19.10 -2.53
CA TYR A 88 -22.63 18.92 -2.53
C TYR A 88 -22.26 17.49 -2.91
N LYS A 89 -21.59 17.31 -4.05
CA LYS A 89 -21.22 16.01 -4.63
C LYS A 89 -22.40 15.02 -4.68
N THR A 90 -22.35 13.92 -3.93
CA THR A 90 -23.41 12.90 -3.92
C THR A 90 -24.63 13.32 -3.09
N TYR A 91 -24.54 14.38 -2.29
CA TYR A 91 -25.64 14.85 -1.45
C TYR A 91 -26.52 15.85 -2.22
N LEU A 92 -27.80 15.50 -2.39
CA LEU A 92 -28.82 16.35 -3.01
C LEU A 92 -29.67 17.02 -1.94
N ASN A 93 -30.05 18.28 -2.19
CA ASN A 93 -30.73 19.15 -1.23
C ASN A 93 -29.92 19.27 0.08
N SER A 94 -30.58 19.65 1.17
CA SER A 94 -29.95 19.81 2.48
C SER A 94 -29.87 18.50 3.24
N GLN A 95 -28.67 17.96 3.37
CA GLN A 95 -28.35 16.74 4.11
C GLN A 95 -27.55 17.11 5.36
N THR A 96 -27.98 16.65 6.54
CA THR A 96 -27.34 16.99 7.82
C THR A 96 -26.97 15.74 8.60
N ILE A 97 -25.73 15.69 9.09
CA ILE A 97 -25.26 14.67 10.03
C ILE A 97 -25.03 15.36 11.37
N ASN A 98 -25.66 14.83 12.41
CA ASN A 98 -25.49 15.29 13.79
C ASN A 98 -24.45 14.42 14.50
N PHE A 99 -23.38 15.04 15.00
CA PHE A 99 -22.28 14.38 15.70
C PHE A 99 -22.40 14.48 17.23
N ASP A 100 -23.45 15.11 17.76
CA ASP A 100 -23.63 15.25 19.20
C ASP A 100 -23.80 13.88 19.87
N THR A 101 -23.08 13.65 20.97
CA THR A 101 -23.05 12.39 21.72
C THR A 101 -23.85 12.54 23.01
N HIS A 102 -24.78 11.63 23.29
CA HIS A 102 -25.72 11.76 24.42
C HIS A 102 -25.09 11.50 25.80
N SER A 103 -23.95 10.81 25.88
CA SER A 103 -23.24 10.50 27.13
C SER A 103 -21.74 10.33 26.89
N ASP A 104 -20.90 10.70 27.86
CA ASP A 104 -19.44 10.56 27.73
C ASP A 104 -18.96 9.10 27.66
N ASP A 105 -19.76 8.13 28.14
CA ASP A 105 -19.48 6.69 28.04
C ASP A 105 -19.72 6.12 26.63
N LYS A 106 -20.41 6.88 25.76
CA LYS A 106 -20.71 6.52 24.37
C LYS A 106 -20.08 7.54 23.44
N ASN A 107 -18.79 7.37 23.18
CA ASN A 107 -18.00 8.30 22.37
C ASN A 107 -18.01 7.99 20.87
N ILE A 108 -18.55 6.84 20.43
CA ILE A 108 -18.46 6.42 19.02
C ILE A 108 -19.71 6.81 18.22
N ILE A 109 -19.50 7.38 17.03
CA ILE A 109 -20.54 7.64 16.02
C ILE A 109 -20.19 6.81 14.80
N LEU A 110 -21.03 5.83 14.50
CA LEU A 110 -20.81 4.88 13.43
C LEU A 110 -21.61 5.30 12.19
N ILE A 111 -20.93 5.52 11.07
CA ILE A 111 -21.52 5.90 9.79
C ILE A 111 -21.17 4.84 8.74
N GLY A 112 -22.16 4.05 8.38
CA GLY A 112 -22.08 3.01 7.35
C GLY A 112 -22.36 3.57 5.97
N GLY A 113 -21.84 2.90 4.94
CA GLY A 113 -22.24 3.14 3.57
C GLY A 113 -21.41 2.31 2.60
N LEU A 114 -21.98 1.97 1.44
CA LEU A 114 -21.21 1.28 0.40
C LEU A 114 -20.16 2.20 -0.23
N ASN A 115 -19.25 1.63 -1.02
CA ASN A 115 -18.29 2.41 -1.78
C ASN A 115 -19.02 3.33 -2.77
N GLY A 116 -18.59 4.60 -2.82
CA GLY A 116 -19.27 5.64 -3.59
C GLY A 116 -20.46 6.30 -2.88
N ALA A 117 -20.88 5.83 -1.71
CA ALA A 117 -22.02 6.43 -0.99
C ALA A 117 -21.75 7.83 -0.40
N GLY A 118 -20.50 8.31 -0.42
CA GLY A 118 -20.16 9.67 0.04
C GLY A 118 -19.50 9.75 1.42
N LYS A 119 -19.00 8.63 1.97
CA LYS A 119 -18.19 8.59 3.21
C LYS A 119 -16.98 9.53 3.14
N THR A 120 -16.09 9.26 2.19
CA THR A 120 -14.89 10.09 1.95
C THR A 120 -15.24 11.53 1.55
N THR A 121 -16.43 11.78 1.00
CA THR A 121 -16.93 13.13 0.73
C THR A 121 -17.14 13.91 2.04
N ILE A 122 -17.69 13.30 3.08
CA ILE A 122 -17.85 13.92 4.41
C ILE A 122 -16.46 14.24 4.99
N LEU A 123 -15.57 13.25 4.99
CA LEU A 123 -14.21 13.40 5.53
C LEU A 123 -13.47 14.58 4.87
N LYS A 124 -13.50 14.65 3.53
CA LYS A 124 -12.87 15.73 2.76
C LYS A 124 -13.55 17.08 2.98
N ALA A 125 -14.88 17.11 3.15
CA ALA A 125 -15.61 18.35 3.44
C ALA A 125 -15.22 18.93 4.80
N VAL A 126 -15.15 18.11 5.87
CA VAL A 126 -14.70 18.55 7.20
C VAL A 126 -13.29 19.13 7.12
N ARG A 127 -12.35 18.41 6.50
CA ARG A 127 -10.95 18.87 6.35
C ARG A 127 -10.86 20.20 5.61
N TYR A 128 -11.63 20.37 4.54
CA TYR A 128 -11.64 21.61 3.76
C TYR A 128 -12.32 22.78 4.47
N LEU A 129 -13.39 22.53 5.23
CA LEU A 129 -14.03 23.58 6.03
C LEU A 129 -13.05 24.14 7.07
N LEU A 130 -12.34 23.26 7.79
CA LEU A 130 -11.34 23.67 8.78
C LEU A 130 -10.13 24.37 8.15
N TYR A 131 -9.51 23.76 7.12
CA TYR A 131 -8.17 24.16 6.68
C TYR A 131 -8.08 24.75 5.27
N GLY A 132 -9.18 24.76 4.52
CA GLY A 132 -9.20 25.23 3.14
C GLY A 132 -8.21 24.45 2.26
N LYS A 133 -7.41 25.17 1.48
CA LYS A 133 -6.41 24.60 0.56
C LYS A 133 -5.10 24.19 1.23
N ARG A 134 -4.95 24.38 2.55
CA ARG A 134 -3.69 24.10 3.27
C ARG A 134 -3.36 22.61 3.21
N GLY A 135 -2.12 22.29 2.85
CA GLY A 135 -1.64 20.91 2.70
C GLY A 135 -2.18 20.16 1.49
N MET A 136 -2.71 20.88 0.49
CA MET A 136 -3.07 20.32 -0.81
C MET A 136 -2.24 21.01 -1.89
N THR A 137 -1.77 20.24 -2.86
CA THR A 137 -1.23 20.78 -4.11
C THR A 137 -2.37 21.34 -4.98
N ASP A 138 -2.07 22.23 -5.92
CA ASP A 138 -3.08 22.76 -6.84
C ASP A 138 -3.76 21.66 -7.65
N ALA A 139 -3.00 20.62 -8.04
CA ALA A 139 -3.54 19.45 -8.72
C ALA A 139 -4.51 18.64 -7.83
N GLU A 140 -4.16 18.40 -6.56
CA GLU A 140 -5.05 17.71 -5.62
C GLU A 140 -6.30 18.54 -5.32
N PHE A 141 -6.15 19.86 -5.17
CA PHE A 141 -7.28 20.76 -4.96
C PHE A 141 -8.22 20.72 -6.17
N GLN A 142 -7.70 20.82 -7.39
CA GLN A 142 -8.52 20.70 -8.59
C GLN A 142 -9.15 19.32 -8.67
N GLN A 143 -8.43 18.22 -8.47
CA GLN A 143 -9.00 16.88 -8.55
C GLN A 143 -10.11 16.66 -7.50
N GLN A 144 -9.94 17.16 -6.27
CA GLN A 144 -10.87 16.93 -5.18
C GLN A 144 -12.09 17.85 -5.20
N PHE A 145 -11.94 19.08 -5.70
CA PHE A 145 -12.98 20.11 -5.67
C PHE A 145 -13.48 20.55 -7.05
N THR A 146 -12.99 19.93 -8.14
CA THR A 146 -13.68 19.98 -9.43
C THR A 146 -15.02 19.25 -9.29
N ASN A 147 -16.09 19.87 -9.79
CA ASN A 147 -17.44 19.32 -9.77
C ASN A 147 -18.01 19.08 -8.35
N THR A 148 -17.90 20.10 -7.49
CA THR A 148 -18.42 20.09 -6.11
C THR A 148 -19.95 20.14 -6.01
N ILE A 149 -20.65 20.59 -7.04
CA ILE A 149 -22.11 20.58 -7.12
C ILE A 149 -22.65 19.19 -7.53
N ASN A 150 -23.78 18.79 -6.95
CA ASN A 150 -24.48 17.58 -7.35
C ASN A 150 -24.90 17.64 -8.84
N ASN A 151 -24.69 16.53 -9.56
CA ASN A 151 -24.94 16.47 -11.00
C ASN A 151 -26.42 16.68 -11.33
N SER A 152 -27.33 15.98 -10.65
CA SER A 152 -28.77 16.08 -10.86
C SER A 152 -29.29 17.48 -10.55
N PHE A 153 -28.82 18.09 -9.45
CA PHE A 153 -29.19 19.47 -9.12
C PHE A 153 -28.73 20.47 -10.20
N PHE A 154 -27.53 20.29 -10.73
CA PHE A 154 -27.00 21.15 -11.80
C PHE A 154 -27.79 21.00 -13.11
N GLU A 155 -28.14 19.76 -13.49
CA GLU A 155 -28.96 19.44 -14.67
C GLU A 155 -30.36 20.09 -14.58
N GLN A 156 -30.92 20.18 -13.38
CA GLN A 156 -32.20 20.84 -13.11
C GLN A 156 -32.11 22.38 -13.07
N GLY A 157 -30.96 22.97 -13.40
CA GLY A 157 -30.76 24.42 -13.41
C GLY A 157 -30.19 24.99 -12.10
N GLY A 158 -29.90 24.16 -11.10
CA GLY A 158 -29.25 24.56 -9.87
C GLY A 158 -27.84 25.10 -10.09
N ARG A 159 -27.47 26.18 -9.41
CA ARG A 159 -26.19 26.88 -9.58
C ARG A 159 -25.45 27.15 -8.27
N GLU A 160 -25.93 26.59 -7.16
CA GLU A 160 -25.35 26.80 -5.83
C GLU A 160 -25.12 25.45 -5.11
N ALA A 161 -23.96 25.32 -4.47
CA ALA A 161 -23.68 24.26 -3.50
C ALA A 161 -23.07 24.88 -2.23
N SER A 162 -23.31 24.27 -1.07
CA SER A 162 -22.66 24.71 0.17
C SER A 162 -22.36 23.58 1.13
N ALA A 163 -21.38 23.80 2.00
CA ALA A 163 -21.05 22.93 3.11
C ALA A 163 -20.88 23.77 4.38
N SER A 164 -21.35 23.30 5.52
CA SER A 164 -21.08 23.94 6.82
C SER A 164 -20.76 22.94 7.91
N LEU A 165 -19.85 23.32 8.81
CA LEU A 165 -19.43 22.55 9.97
C LEU A 165 -19.65 23.39 11.21
N VAL A 166 -20.32 22.80 12.20
CA VAL A 166 -20.49 23.37 13.53
C VAL A 166 -19.71 22.54 14.54
N PHE A 167 -18.93 23.19 15.39
CA PHE A 167 -18.17 22.56 16.47
C PHE A 167 -18.21 23.42 17.74
N GLU A 168 -17.94 22.79 18.88
CA GLU A 168 -17.92 23.39 20.22
C GLU A 168 -16.56 23.15 20.88
N PRO A 169 -15.76 24.19 21.15
CA PRO A 169 -14.47 24.08 21.84
C PRO A 169 -14.56 23.93 23.37
N GLY A 170 -15.77 23.87 23.93
CA GLY A 170 -15.99 23.81 25.37
C GLY A 170 -16.10 25.18 26.07
N ASP A 171 -16.17 26.28 25.32
CA ASP A 171 -16.34 27.64 25.85
C ASP A 171 -17.82 28.09 25.92
N GLY A 172 -18.76 27.17 25.73
CA GLY A 172 -20.21 27.45 25.67
C GLY A 172 -20.67 28.15 24.39
N HIS A 173 -19.85 28.15 23.33
CA HIS A 173 -20.21 28.73 22.04
C HIS A 173 -20.09 27.72 20.90
N HIS A 174 -21.05 27.78 19.98
CA HIS A 174 -20.97 27.12 18.68
C HIS A 174 -20.21 27.99 17.69
N TYR A 175 -19.24 27.37 17.03
CA TYR A 175 -18.49 27.94 15.93
C TYR A 175 -18.95 27.29 14.63
N GLU A 176 -19.39 28.09 13.66
CA GLU A 176 -19.83 27.62 12.35
C GLU A 176 -18.90 28.14 11.26
N ILE A 177 -18.35 27.22 10.48
CA ILE A 177 -17.66 27.53 9.22
C ILE A 177 -18.57 27.11 8.09
N LYS A 178 -18.90 28.03 7.17
CA LYS A 178 -19.71 27.74 5.99
C LYS A 178 -18.97 28.17 4.73
N VAL A 179 -19.00 27.33 3.71
CA VAL A 179 -18.50 27.64 2.36
C VAL A 179 -19.64 27.50 1.37
N VAL A 180 -19.79 28.47 0.47
CA VAL A 180 -20.77 28.50 -0.61
C VAL A 180 -20.05 28.67 -1.95
N TRP A 181 -20.34 27.78 -2.89
CA TRP A 181 -19.84 27.81 -4.27
C TRP A 181 -20.98 28.15 -5.22
N GLN A 182 -20.72 29.09 -6.14
CA GLN A 182 -21.63 29.45 -7.23
C GLN A 182 -21.06 28.98 -8.57
N TYR A 183 -21.91 28.48 -9.46
CA TYR A 183 -21.50 27.89 -10.74
C TYR A 183 -22.14 28.60 -11.94
N ASN A 184 -21.41 28.65 -13.06
CA ASN A 184 -21.97 29.08 -14.33
C ASN A 184 -22.66 27.91 -15.08
N SER A 185 -23.23 28.20 -16.25
CA SER A 185 -23.85 27.20 -17.14
C SER A 185 -22.89 26.14 -17.68
N LYS A 186 -21.57 26.40 -17.66
CA LYS A 186 -20.52 25.43 -18.02
C LYS A 186 -20.02 24.60 -16.83
N LYS A 187 -20.71 24.69 -15.67
CA LYS A 187 -20.37 23.99 -14.42
C LYS A 187 -19.02 24.38 -13.82
N GLN A 188 -18.56 25.58 -14.12
CA GLN A 188 -17.34 26.14 -13.55
C GLN A 188 -17.70 27.02 -12.35
N VAL A 189 -16.90 26.94 -11.29
CA VAL A 189 -17.06 27.79 -10.10
C VAL A 189 -16.76 29.25 -10.49
N VAL A 190 -17.73 30.13 -10.29
CA VAL A 190 -17.63 31.58 -10.57
C VAL A 190 -17.25 32.35 -9.32
N SER A 191 -17.76 31.92 -8.16
CA SER A 191 -17.40 32.50 -6.88
C SER A 191 -17.40 31.45 -5.78
N GLU A 192 -16.53 31.67 -4.80
CA GLU A 192 -16.43 30.92 -3.55
C GLU A 192 -16.48 31.94 -2.42
N SER A 193 -17.40 31.75 -1.47
CA SER A 193 -17.49 32.59 -0.27
C SER A 193 -17.39 31.70 0.97
N LYS A 194 -16.55 32.11 1.91
CA LYS A 194 -16.38 31.44 3.19
C LYS A 194 -16.80 32.37 4.31
N THR A 195 -17.55 31.87 5.28
CA THR A 195 -17.96 32.63 6.47
C THR A 195 -17.59 31.86 7.74
N PHE A 196 -17.26 32.61 8.78
CA PHE A 196 -16.96 32.11 10.11
C PHE A 196 -17.82 32.85 11.12
N SER A 197 -18.62 32.12 11.90
CA SER A 197 -19.49 32.72 12.90
C SER A 197 -19.33 32.06 14.27
N LYS A 198 -19.44 32.88 15.32
CA LYS A 198 -19.45 32.46 16.73
C LYS A 198 -20.81 32.78 17.32
N ARG A 199 -21.48 31.79 17.91
CA ARG A 199 -22.83 31.91 18.48
C ARG A 199 -22.86 31.29 19.88
N THR A 200 -23.43 32.00 20.85
CA THR A 200 -23.69 31.40 22.17
C THR A 200 -24.77 30.32 22.04
N ILE A 201 -24.58 29.18 22.70
CA ILE A 201 -25.55 28.07 22.67
C ILE A 201 -26.92 28.58 23.16
N GLY A 202 -27.98 28.30 22.41
CA GLY A 202 -29.34 28.79 22.68
C GLY A 202 -29.67 30.21 22.22
N ALA A 203 -28.69 31.00 21.74
CA ALA A 203 -28.94 32.36 21.26
C ALA A 203 -29.43 32.38 19.80
N ALA A 204 -30.39 33.28 19.49
CA ALA A 204 -30.96 33.41 18.14
C ALA A 204 -30.02 34.11 17.13
N ARG A 205 -29.10 34.96 17.59
CA ARG A 205 -28.17 35.72 16.72
C ARG A 205 -26.70 35.39 17.05
N PRO A 206 -25.80 35.33 16.04
CA PRO A 206 -24.37 35.15 16.27
C PRO A 206 -23.77 36.40 16.93
N LYS A 207 -22.80 36.20 17.83
CA LYS A 207 -22.00 37.28 18.44
C LYS A 207 -20.99 37.86 17.45
N ARG A 208 -20.50 37.03 16.53
CA ARG A 208 -19.53 37.39 15.49
C ARG A 208 -19.91 36.65 14.22
N ASN A 209 -19.90 37.33 13.09
CA ASN A 209 -20.14 36.73 11.78
C ASN A 209 -19.27 37.47 10.76
N GLU A 210 -18.23 36.80 10.29
CA GLU A 210 -17.23 37.40 9.41
C GLU A 210 -17.15 36.64 8.10
N GLN A 211 -17.05 37.40 7.01
CA GLN A 211 -16.71 36.85 5.71
C GLN A 211 -15.19 36.71 5.62
N ILE A 212 -14.74 35.52 5.26
CA ILE A 212 -13.34 35.18 5.11
C ILE A 212 -12.93 35.46 3.66
N GLY A 213 -12.02 36.40 3.48
CA GLY A 213 -11.45 36.81 2.20
C GLY A 213 -9.93 37.02 2.31
N SER A 214 -9.28 37.40 1.22
CA SER A 214 -7.80 37.48 1.15
C SER A 214 -7.14 38.30 2.26
N HIS A 215 -7.83 39.29 2.82
CA HIS A 215 -7.30 40.20 3.85
C HIS A 215 -7.37 39.64 5.29
N ASN A 216 -8.15 38.58 5.55
CA ASN A 216 -8.33 38.02 6.90
C ASN A 216 -8.22 36.47 6.96
N VAL A 217 -7.87 35.81 5.84
CA VAL A 217 -7.65 34.36 5.80
C VAL A 217 -6.56 33.92 6.78
N ASP A 218 -5.49 34.70 6.95
CA ASP A 218 -4.42 34.36 7.89
C ASP A 218 -4.90 34.41 9.35
N ASP A 219 -5.75 35.39 9.69
CA ASP A 219 -6.35 35.50 11.02
C ASP A 219 -7.34 34.37 11.29
N PHE A 220 -8.13 33.99 10.29
CA PHE A 220 -8.99 32.81 10.34
C PHE A 220 -8.17 31.54 10.55
N ASN A 221 -7.12 31.32 9.74
CA ASN A 221 -6.26 30.15 9.82
C ASN A 221 -5.60 30.06 11.20
N ARG A 222 -5.07 31.17 11.72
CA ARG A 222 -4.57 31.26 13.09
C ARG A 222 -5.65 30.92 14.10
N THR A 223 -6.88 31.40 13.91
CA THR A 223 -8.01 31.10 14.82
C THR A 223 -8.36 29.61 14.84
N ILE A 224 -8.38 28.95 13.69
CA ILE A 224 -8.61 27.51 13.62
C ILE A 224 -7.43 26.73 14.20
N ASP A 225 -6.18 27.10 13.86
CA ASP A 225 -4.99 26.41 14.38
C ASP A 225 -4.86 26.49 15.91
N LYS A 226 -5.48 27.49 16.53
CA LYS A 226 -5.59 27.59 18.00
C LYS A 226 -6.48 26.52 18.62
N LEU A 227 -7.55 26.17 17.90
CA LEU A 227 -8.56 25.23 18.38
C LEU A 227 -8.22 23.80 17.93
N ILE A 228 -7.87 23.64 16.66
CA ILE A 228 -7.53 22.39 16.02
C ILE A 228 -6.29 22.65 15.14
N PRO A 229 -5.06 22.50 15.67
CA PRO A 229 -3.84 22.73 14.92
C PRO A 229 -3.85 21.99 13.58
N PHE A 230 -3.56 22.70 12.49
CA PHE A 230 -3.46 22.09 11.17
C PHE A 230 -2.50 20.90 11.14
N GLU A 231 -1.44 20.94 11.93
CA GLU A 231 -0.42 19.90 12.03
C GLU A 231 -0.96 18.60 12.65
N ALA A 232 -1.96 18.72 13.52
CA ALA A 232 -2.66 17.59 14.11
C ALA A 232 -3.70 17.00 13.15
N SER A 233 -4.16 17.74 12.13
CA SER A 233 -5.25 17.33 11.23
C SER A 233 -5.07 15.96 10.60
N GLN A 234 -3.84 15.60 10.21
CA GLN A 234 -3.51 14.30 9.60
C GLN A 234 -3.66 13.12 10.57
N PHE A 235 -3.70 13.37 11.88
CA PHE A 235 -3.94 12.38 12.92
C PHE A 235 -5.37 12.43 13.45
N LEU A 236 -6.12 13.50 13.16
CA LEU A 236 -7.51 13.65 13.60
C LEU A 236 -8.50 13.20 12.53
N ILE A 237 -8.16 13.46 11.27
CA ILE A 237 -9.01 13.22 10.11
C ILE A 237 -8.17 12.44 9.10
N PHE A 238 -8.31 11.12 9.12
CA PHE A 238 -7.54 10.25 8.25
C PHE A 238 -8.40 9.13 7.66
N ASP A 239 -7.98 8.65 6.49
CA ASP A 239 -8.44 7.39 5.94
C ASP A 239 -7.44 6.27 6.28
N GLY A 240 -7.88 5.02 6.16
CA GLY A 240 -7.04 3.85 6.42
C GLY A 240 -5.76 3.77 5.55
N GLU A 241 -5.68 4.47 4.42
CA GLU A 241 -4.48 4.48 3.56
C GLU A 241 -3.45 5.54 3.99
N GLU A 242 -3.89 6.71 4.42
CA GLU A 242 -3.06 7.82 4.91
C GLU A 242 -2.34 7.43 6.21
N ILE A 243 -2.99 6.68 7.10
CA ILE A 243 -2.38 6.07 8.30
C ILE A 243 -1.09 5.31 7.96
N ARG A 244 -1.10 4.59 6.83
CA ARG A 244 0.06 3.80 6.38
C ARG A 244 1.19 4.70 5.89
N ARG A 245 0.86 5.77 5.15
CA ARG A 245 1.86 6.71 4.60
C ARG A 245 2.69 7.37 5.70
N ILE A 246 2.10 7.61 6.86
CA ILE A 246 2.80 8.17 8.03
C ILE A 246 3.99 7.27 8.43
N ILE A 247 3.78 5.95 8.55
CA ILE A 247 4.87 5.02 8.88
C ILE A 247 5.79 4.73 7.68
N SER A 248 5.25 4.64 6.46
CA SER A 248 6.08 4.48 5.26
C SER A 248 7.06 5.66 5.09
N SER A 249 6.73 6.83 5.62
CA SER A 249 7.57 8.03 5.61
C SER A 249 8.35 8.27 6.91
N ARG A 250 8.48 7.27 7.80
CA ARG A 250 9.15 7.39 9.12
C ARG A 250 10.57 7.95 9.10
N ASN A 251 11.29 7.78 8.00
CA ASN A 251 12.66 8.29 7.82
C ASN A 251 12.73 9.71 7.22
N SER A 252 11.59 10.33 6.90
CA SER A 252 11.53 11.66 6.30
C SER A 252 11.76 12.76 7.33
N ALA A 253 12.30 13.90 6.88
CA ALA A 253 12.35 15.12 7.69
C ALA A 253 10.93 15.58 8.09
N ASP A 254 9.94 15.31 7.24
CA ASP A 254 8.53 15.63 7.47
C ASP A 254 7.96 14.88 8.67
N PHE A 255 8.32 13.61 8.85
CA PHE A 255 7.91 12.81 10.00
C PHE A 255 8.44 13.37 11.32
N LYS A 256 9.74 13.70 11.38
CA LYS A 256 10.36 14.31 12.56
C LYS A 256 9.72 15.65 12.92
N ALA A 257 9.53 16.48 11.91
CA ALA A 257 8.90 17.78 12.08
C ALA A 257 7.44 17.62 12.53
N THR A 258 6.75 16.58 12.07
CA THR A 258 5.40 16.23 12.50
C THR A 258 5.32 15.83 13.97
N ILE A 259 6.24 14.97 14.46
CA ILE A 259 6.32 14.65 15.89
C ILE A 259 6.48 15.91 16.72
N ARG A 260 7.42 16.79 16.37
CA ARG A 260 7.64 18.06 17.09
C ARG A 260 6.39 18.95 17.07
N ARG A 261 5.76 19.09 15.91
CA ARG A 261 4.60 19.96 15.72
C ARG A 261 3.37 19.49 16.49
N MET A 262 3.05 18.20 16.44
CA MET A 262 1.90 17.64 17.16
C MET A 262 2.04 17.75 18.68
N ASN A 263 3.27 17.65 19.18
CA ASN A 263 3.59 17.75 20.61
C ASN A 263 3.73 19.19 21.11
N GLY A 264 3.26 20.19 20.34
CA GLY A 264 3.25 21.58 20.76
C GLY A 264 4.64 22.24 20.79
N MET A 265 5.66 21.66 20.16
CA MET A 265 7.01 22.25 20.19
C MET A 265 7.13 23.56 19.41
N SER A 266 6.12 23.91 18.61
CA SER A 266 6.14 25.09 17.73
C SER A 266 6.18 26.41 18.50
N TYR A 267 5.45 26.54 19.62
CA TYR A 267 5.45 27.79 20.39
C TYR A 267 6.77 28.05 21.11
N PHE A 268 7.52 27.00 21.48
CA PHE A 268 8.85 27.15 22.07
C PHE A 268 9.83 27.81 21.09
N ASN A 269 9.74 27.48 19.80
CA ASN A 269 10.61 28.11 18.80
C ASN A 269 10.29 29.61 18.64
N GLU A 270 9.01 29.98 18.71
CA GLU A 270 8.60 31.40 18.70
C GLU A 270 9.05 32.12 19.98
N LEU A 271 8.83 31.51 21.15
CA LEU A 271 9.29 32.03 22.44
C LEU A 271 10.79 32.28 22.45
N LYS A 272 11.57 31.31 21.98
CA LYS A 272 13.03 31.41 21.88
C LYS A 272 13.44 32.59 21.00
N GLY A 273 12.78 32.77 19.86
CA GLY A 273 13.03 33.90 18.96
C GLY A 273 12.66 35.25 19.58
N ASP A 274 11.54 35.32 20.30
CA ASP A 274 11.11 36.54 20.98
C ASP A 274 12.05 36.89 22.16
N LEU A 275 12.46 35.90 22.97
CA LEU A 275 13.44 36.06 24.04
C LEU A 275 14.82 36.47 23.50
N ASP A 276 15.27 35.90 22.38
CA ASP A 276 16.53 36.28 21.73
C ASP A 276 16.51 37.76 21.34
N LYS A 277 15.41 38.26 20.77
CA LYS A 277 15.27 39.68 20.38
C LYS A 277 15.20 40.61 21.60
N ILE A 278 14.51 40.21 22.66
CA ILE A 278 14.46 40.97 23.91
C ILE A 278 15.86 41.03 24.55
N TYR A 279 16.55 39.90 24.63
CA TYR A 279 17.91 39.80 25.14
C TYR A 279 18.89 40.68 24.34
N SER A 280 18.86 40.62 23.01
CA SER A 280 19.72 41.45 22.16
C SER A 280 19.47 42.95 22.35
N ARG A 281 18.22 43.38 22.57
CA ARG A 281 17.91 44.79 22.90
C ARG A 281 18.49 45.19 24.26
N LYS A 282 18.33 44.35 25.28
CA LYS A 282 18.87 44.61 26.63
C LYS A 282 20.39 44.67 26.66
N VAL A 283 21.07 43.82 25.90
CA VAL A 283 22.54 43.86 25.73
C VAL A 283 22.98 45.16 25.05
N ASN A 284 22.24 45.65 24.05
CA ASN A 284 22.54 46.94 23.41
C ASN A 284 22.33 48.12 24.37
N GLU A 285 21.24 48.13 25.15
CA GLU A 285 20.98 49.13 26.20
C GLU A 285 22.14 49.19 27.21
N LEU A 286 22.58 48.01 27.68
CA LEU A 286 23.72 47.87 28.59
C LEU A 286 25.03 48.40 27.97
N ALA A 287 25.30 48.03 26.71
CA ALA A 287 26.53 48.42 26.03
C ALA A 287 26.60 49.93 25.78
N THR A 288 25.46 50.57 25.46
CA THR A 288 25.36 52.03 25.36
C THR A 288 25.58 52.70 26.72
N ALA A 289 24.97 52.17 27.79
CA ALA A 289 25.13 52.70 29.15
C ALA A 289 26.58 52.60 29.66
N GLN A 290 27.29 51.52 29.31
CA GLN A 290 28.70 51.31 29.69
C GLN A 290 29.70 51.92 28.71
N LYS A 291 29.24 52.56 27.61
CA LYS A 291 30.10 53.02 26.48
C LYS A 291 31.05 51.92 25.96
N SER A 292 30.66 50.66 26.10
CA SER A 292 31.48 49.52 25.68
C SER A 292 31.28 49.25 24.19
N THR A 293 32.28 49.65 23.38
CA THR A 293 32.27 49.36 21.94
C THR A 293 32.46 47.87 21.64
N GLU A 294 33.07 47.11 22.55
CA GLU A 294 33.27 45.67 22.41
C GLU A 294 31.96 44.89 22.54
N LEU A 295 31.12 45.24 23.53
CA LEU A 295 29.81 44.60 23.71
C LEU A 295 28.89 44.82 22.50
N LEU A 296 28.87 46.04 21.95
CA LEU A 296 28.13 46.34 20.71
C LEU A 296 28.66 45.53 19.52
N LYS A 297 30.00 45.40 19.38
CA LYS A 297 30.62 44.60 18.30
C LYS A 297 30.28 43.11 18.43
N PHE A 298 30.39 42.53 19.62
CA PHE A 298 30.06 41.13 19.85
C PHE A 298 28.58 40.84 19.60
N ASN A 299 27.68 41.66 20.15
CA ASN A 299 26.23 41.45 19.97
C ASN A 299 25.81 41.61 18.50
N LYS A 300 26.35 42.60 17.79
CA LYS A 300 26.11 42.77 16.35
C LYS A 300 26.60 41.57 15.56
N LYS A 301 27.82 41.09 15.83
CA LYS A 301 28.39 39.92 15.16
C LYS A 301 27.61 38.64 15.45
N ILE A 302 27.13 38.44 16.67
CA ILE A 302 26.25 37.32 17.03
C ILE A 302 24.94 37.39 16.25
N SER A 303 24.33 38.58 16.12
CA SER A 303 23.12 38.76 15.31
C SER A 303 23.36 38.42 13.84
N GLU A 304 24.45 38.93 13.26
CA GLU A 304 24.82 38.64 11.86
C GLU A 304 25.08 37.14 11.63
N LEU A 305 25.77 36.47 12.55
CA LEU A 305 26.02 35.03 12.48
C LEU A 305 24.74 34.21 12.65
N LYS A 306 23.79 34.64 13.51
CA LYS A 306 22.49 33.99 13.66
C LYS A 306 21.64 34.11 12.39
N ASP A 307 21.66 35.27 11.73
CA ASP A 307 20.97 35.46 10.44
C ASP A 307 21.60 34.57 9.35
N GLN A 308 22.93 34.52 9.29
CA GLN A 308 23.66 33.61 8.39
C GLN A 308 23.35 32.14 8.70
N LEU A 309 23.27 31.76 9.97
CA LEU A 309 22.91 30.40 10.38
C LEU A 309 21.50 30.06 9.91
N SER A 310 20.54 30.97 10.06
CA SER A 310 19.17 30.79 9.55
C SER A 310 19.14 30.55 8.04
N GLU A 311 19.86 31.37 7.27
CA GLU A 311 19.97 31.22 5.81
C GLU A 311 20.65 29.90 5.41
N LEU A 312 21.71 29.50 6.12
CA LEU A 312 22.38 28.22 5.92
C LEU A 312 21.47 27.03 6.23
N THR A 313 20.69 27.09 7.32
CA THR A 313 19.71 26.05 7.66
C THR A 313 18.65 25.90 6.58
N GLU A 314 18.14 27.00 6.02
CA GLU A 314 17.17 26.93 4.93
C GLU A 314 17.78 26.26 3.69
N LYS A 315 19.00 26.66 3.31
CA LYS A 315 19.75 26.03 2.21
C LYS A 315 20.02 24.55 2.47
N ARG A 316 20.33 24.17 3.71
CA ARG A 316 20.53 22.76 4.11
C ARG A 316 19.26 21.95 3.94
N THR A 317 18.12 22.43 4.44
CA THR A 317 16.83 21.75 4.29
C THR A 317 16.42 21.58 2.82
N LYS A 318 16.67 22.59 1.98
CA LYS A 318 16.46 22.49 0.52
C LYS A 318 17.36 21.42 -0.12
N ALA A 319 18.64 21.38 0.26
CA ALA A 319 19.57 20.36 -0.22
C ALA A 319 19.21 18.95 0.26
N GLU A 320 18.81 18.78 1.52
CA GLU A 320 18.33 17.52 2.09
C GLU A 320 17.09 17.00 1.33
N GLY A 321 16.12 17.89 1.05
CA GLY A 321 14.94 17.55 0.25
C GLY A 321 15.31 17.04 -1.15
N ARG A 322 16.24 17.71 -1.83
CA ARG A 322 16.75 17.26 -3.14
C ARG A 322 17.43 15.89 -3.07
N VAL A 323 18.27 15.65 -2.06
CA VAL A 323 18.89 14.33 -1.83
C VAL A 323 17.82 13.26 -1.65
N SER A 324 16.78 13.52 -0.87
CA SER A 324 15.68 12.57 -0.67
C SER A 324 14.94 12.28 -1.98
N THR A 325 14.68 13.29 -2.81
CA THR A 325 14.01 13.12 -4.12
C THR A 325 14.86 12.28 -5.07
N TYR A 326 16.15 12.58 -5.20
CA TYR A 326 17.04 11.83 -6.08
C TYR A 326 17.24 10.38 -5.61
N ASN A 327 17.29 10.12 -4.31
CA ASN A 327 17.31 8.74 -3.79
C ASN A 327 16.03 7.98 -4.19
N LYS A 328 14.83 8.60 -4.06
CA LYS A 328 13.58 7.98 -4.48
C LYS A 328 13.55 7.66 -5.97
N GLN A 329 14.01 8.60 -6.81
CA GLN A 329 14.10 8.39 -8.25
C GLN A 329 15.09 7.27 -8.59
N LEU A 330 16.25 7.24 -7.93
CA LEU A 330 17.25 6.19 -8.10
C LEU A 330 16.68 4.80 -7.78
N ASP A 331 15.95 4.68 -6.67
CA ASP A 331 15.31 3.41 -6.29
C ASP A 331 14.21 3.00 -7.28
N GLN A 332 13.42 3.95 -7.80
CA GLN A 332 12.41 3.68 -8.82
C GLN A 332 13.06 3.13 -10.11
N PHE A 333 14.10 3.77 -10.62
CA PHE A 333 14.79 3.30 -11.83
C PHE A 333 15.50 1.96 -11.61
N LYS A 334 16.07 1.71 -10.43
CA LYS A 334 16.62 0.39 -10.08
C LYS A 334 15.56 -0.70 -10.05
N LYS A 335 14.37 -0.43 -9.52
CA LYS A 335 13.24 -1.37 -9.54
C LYS A 335 12.78 -1.64 -10.97
N LEU A 336 12.59 -0.59 -11.77
CA LEU A 336 12.20 -0.72 -13.18
C LEU A 336 13.20 -1.58 -13.98
N ARG A 337 14.50 -1.34 -13.77
CA ARG A 337 15.59 -2.13 -14.35
C ARG A 337 15.49 -3.61 -13.94
N ASN A 338 15.27 -3.88 -12.66
CA ASN A 338 15.15 -5.25 -12.17
C ASN A 338 13.88 -5.95 -12.68
N GLU A 339 12.75 -5.26 -12.77
CA GLU A 339 11.50 -5.78 -13.36
C GLU A 339 11.68 -6.16 -14.83
N LYS A 340 12.35 -5.30 -15.62
CA LYS A 340 12.71 -5.60 -17.02
C LYS A 340 13.62 -6.83 -17.14
N LEU A 341 14.56 -7.01 -16.21
CA LEU A 341 15.45 -8.18 -16.16
C LEU A 341 14.69 -9.46 -15.77
N MET A 342 13.75 -9.39 -14.82
CA MET A 342 12.99 -10.55 -14.34
C MET A 342 11.96 -11.07 -15.36
N GLN A 343 11.27 -10.20 -16.09
CA GLN A 343 10.31 -10.61 -17.13
C GLN A 343 10.96 -11.43 -18.26
N ASN A 344 12.27 -11.24 -18.50
CA ASN A 344 13.02 -11.96 -19.52
C ASN A 344 13.38 -13.40 -19.10
N ASN A 345 13.78 -13.61 -17.85
CA ASN A 345 14.23 -14.94 -17.38
C ASN A 345 13.07 -15.95 -17.25
N GLU A 346 11.92 -15.56 -16.69
CA GLU A 346 10.79 -16.50 -16.52
C GLU A 346 10.20 -16.99 -17.85
N SER A 347 10.15 -16.11 -18.85
CA SER A 347 9.60 -16.43 -20.17
C SER A 347 10.53 -17.38 -20.93
N ARG A 348 11.85 -17.12 -20.87
CA ARG A 348 12.86 -17.95 -21.54
C ARG A 348 13.01 -19.32 -20.87
N GLU A 349 12.99 -19.40 -19.54
CA GLU A 349 13.00 -20.68 -18.82
C GLU A 349 11.76 -21.53 -19.12
N LYS A 350 10.57 -20.92 -19.22
CA LYS A 350 9.34 -21.62 -19.63
C LYS A 350 9.43 -22.14 -21.06
N PHE A 351 9.99 -21.38 -22.00
CA PHE A 351 10.19 -21.84 -23.37
C PHE A 351 11.23 -22.95 -23.47
N ILE A 352 12.35 -22.85 -22.75
CA ILE A 352 13.39 -23.89 -22.71
C ILE A 352 12.85 -25.19 -22.09
N SER A 353 12.17 -25.13 -20.94
CA SER A 353 11.58 -26.31 -20.29
C SER A 353 10.50 -26.98 -21.15
N THR A 354 9.64 -26.19 -21.81
CA THR A 354 8.63 -26.71 -22.75
C THR A 354 9.29 -27.37 -23.96
N MET A 355 10.33 -26.75 -24.52
CA MET A 355 11.10 -27.30 -25.63
C MET A 355 11.78 -28.62 -25.25
N SER A 356 12.42 -28.70 -24.07
CA SER A 356 13.03 -29.94 -23.57
C SER A 356 12.01 -31.07 -23.43
N SER A 357 10.81 -30.77 -22.92
CA SER A 357 9.71 -31.75 -22.83
C SER A 357 9.25 -32.23 -24.22
N LEU A 358 9.07 -31.32 -25.18
CA LEU A 358 8.65 -31.67 -26.54
C LEU A 358 9.71 -32.48 -27.28
N THR A 359 11.00 -32.15 -27.09
CA THR A 359 12.11 -32.92 -27.65
C THR A 359 12.14 -34.34 -27.09
N ALA A 360 11.92 -34.52 -25.78
CA ALA A 360 11.81 -35.86 -25.19
C ALA A 360 10.65 -36.67 -25.78
N GLN A 361 9.47 -36.04 -25.94
CA GLN A 361 8.31 -36.68 -26.57
C GLN A 361 8.58 -37.05 -28.04
N HIS A 362 9.23 -36.17 -28.80
CA HIS A 362 9.62 -36.44 -30.18
C HIS A 362 10.54 -37.67 -30.27
N THR A 363 11.56 -37.74 -29.42
CA THR A 363 12.48 -38.89 -29.36
C THR A 363 11.74 -40.18 -29.04
N GLN A 364 10.81 -40.17 -28.07
CA GLN A 364 10.02 -41.34 -27.71
C GLN A 364 9.13 -41.82 -28.86
N ILE A 365 8.50 -40.90 -29.62
CA ILE A 365 7.69 -41.26 -30.78
C ILE A 365 8.57 -41.83 -31.91
N MET A 366 9.75 -41.25 -32.14
CA MET A 366 10.70 -41.77 -33.14
C MET A 366 11.18 -43.18 -32.79
N GLU A 367 11.41 -43.47 -31.51
CA GLU A 367 11.74 -44.81 -31.03
C GLU A 367 10.57 -45.80 -31.23
N GLN A 368 9.34 -45.38 -30.97
CA GLN A 368 8.13 -46.18 -31.25
C GLN A 368 7.98 -46.49 -32.75
N ILE A 369 8.22 -45.50 -33.61
CA ILE A 369 8.21 -45.69 -35.07
C ILE A 369 9.30 -46.69 -35.47
N SER A 370 10.53 -46.53 -34.97
CA SER A 370 11.65 -47.43 -35.27
C SER A 370 11.35 -48.88 -34.86
N LYS A 371 10.78 -49.08 -33.67
CA LYS A 371 10.38 -50.41 -33.19
C LYS A 371 9.28 -51.04 -34.05
N LEU A 372 8.19 -50.31 -34.32
CA LEU A 372 7.08 -50.81 -35.14
C LEU A 372 7.53 -51.11 -36.57
N PHE A 373 8.41 -50.29 -37.12
CA PHE A 373 8.97 -50.50 -38.45
C PHE A 373 9.96 -51.68 -38.48
N GLY A 374 10.77 -51.86 -37.44
CA GLY A 374 11.65 -53.02 -37.30
C GLY A 374 10.89 -54.35 -37.18
N GLU A 375 9.79 -54.37 -36.44
CA GLU A 375 8.98 -55.57 -36.21
C GLU A 375 8.00 -55.87 -37.35
N GLN A 376 7.40 -54.85 -37.97
CA GLN A 376 6.26 -55.00 -38.90
C GLN A 376 6.32 -54.07 -40.12
N GLY A 377 7.46 -53.46 -40.40
CA GLY A 377 7.62 -52.47 -41.47
C GLY A 377 7.46 -53.03 -42.88
N ILE A 378 8.05 -54.20 -43.17
CA ILE A 378 7.99 -54.82 -44.51
C ILE A 378 6.53 -55.03 -44.96
N PRO A 379 5.63 -55.59 -44.12
CA PRO A 379 4.22 -55.67 -44.46
C PRO A 379 3.52 -54.35 -44.78
N SER A 380 3.91 -53.27 -44.12
CA SER A 380 3.22 -51.98 -44.24
C SER A 380 3.37 -51.32 -45.62
N PHE A 381 4.41 -51.66 -46.38
CA PHE A 381 4.66 -51.08 -47.72
C PHE A 381 3.81 -51.68 -48.81
N ALA A 382 3.38 -52.93 -48.64
CA ALA A 382 2.69 -53.69 -49.68
C ALA A 382 1.38 -54.32 -49.18
N PRO A 383 0.48 -53.58 -48.52
CA PRO A 383 -0.75 -54.13 -47.93
C PRO A 383 -1.62 -54.79 -49.00
N THR A 384 -1.75 -54.16 -50.17
CA THR A 384 -2.51 -54.69 -51.30
C THR A 384 -1.91 -55.98 -51.87
N LYS A 385 -0.57 -56.11 -51.87
CA LYS A 385 0.12 -57.32 -52.33
C LYS A 385 0.02 -58.43 -51.30
N ILE A 386 0.09 -58.12 -50.01
CA ILE A 386 -0.11 -59.08 -48.92
C ILE A 386 -1.55 -59.59 -48.92
N ASP A 387 -2.54 -58.73 -49.12
CA ASP A 387 -3.94 -59.15 -49.23
C ASP A 387 -4.16 -60.03 -50.46
N ALA A 388 -3.53 -59.71 -51.60
CA ALA A 388 -3.55 -60.56 -52.79
C ALA A 388 -2.87 -61.92 -52.54
N LEU A 389 -1.72 -61.93 -51.85
CA LEU A 389 -1.01 -63.15 -51.45
C LEU A 389 -1.88 -64.01 -50.53
N LYS A 390 -2.53 -63.42 -49.51
CA LYS A 390 -3.45 -64.15 -48.63
C LYS A 390 -4.60 -64.79 -49.39
N LYS A 391 -5.21 -64.06 -50.33
CA LYS A 391 -6.26 -64.60 -51.20
C LYS A 391 -5.74 -65.79 -52.02
N ARG A 392 -4.54 -65.66 -52.60
CA ARG A 392 -3.91 -66.75 -53.36
C ARG A 392 -3.58 -67.96 -52.48
N LEU A 393 -2.98 -67.76 -51.32
CA LEU A 393 -2.65 -68.83 -50.37
C LEU A 393 -3.89 -69.57 -49.85
N ASN A 394 -5.06 -68.91 -49.79
CA ASN A 394 -6.33 -69.58 -49.50
C ASN A 394 -6.80 -70.46 -50.65
N LEU A 395 -6.69 -69.99 -51.89
CA LEU A 395 -7.00 -70.79 -53.08
C LEU A 395 -6.06 -71.99 -53.22
N GLU A 396 -4.76 -71.80 -52.98
CA GLU A 396 -3.77 -72.89 -53.02
C GLU A 396 -4.03 -73.95 -51.93
N GLN A 397 -4.43 -73.52 -50.72
CA GLN A 397 -4.80 -74.45 -49.65
C GLN A 397 -6.06 -75.26 -50.00
N GLN A 398 -7.08 -74.59 -50.55
CA GLN A 398 -8.29 -75.27 -51.01
C GLN A 398 -7.94 -76.32 -52.07
N TYR A 399 -7.10 -75.95 -53.03
CA TYR A 399 -6.63 -76.88 -54.06
C TYR A 399 -5.83 -78.06 -53.50
N ALA A 400 -4.85 -77.83 -52.62
CA ALA A 400 -4.08 -78.92 -52.02
C ALA A 400 -4.97 -79.88 -51.21
N THR A 401 -5.97 -79.34 -50.52
CA THR A 401 -6.96 -80.13 -49.77
C THR A 401 -7.85 -80.94 -50.72
N ASP A 402 -8.25 -80.35 -51.85
CA ASP A 402 -9.04 -81.03 -52.88
C ASP A 402 -8.24 -82.13 -53.59
N GLN A 403 -6.96 -81.91 -53.91
CA GLN A 403 -6.08 -82.94 -54.47
C GLN A 403 -5.91 -84.13 -53.52
N GLN A 404 -5.65 -83.86 -52.24
CA GLN A 404 -5.58 -84.92 -51.23
C GLN A 404 -6.89 -85.71 -51.14
N ARG A 405 -8.03 -85.02 -51.26
CA ARG A 405 -9.35 -85.66 -51.28
C ARG A 405 -9.56 -86.53 -52.52
N VAL A 406 -9.14 -86.08 -53.71
CA VAL A 406 -9.20 -86.87 -54.95
C VAL A 406 -8.34 -88.11 -54.84
N GLU A 407 -7.11 -87.98 -54.36
CA GLU A 407 -6.18 -89.11 -54.20
C GLU A 407 -6.74 -90.16 -53.22
N GLN A 408 -7.36 -89.71 -52.13
CA GLN A 408 -8.06 -90.60 -51.19
C GLN A 408 -9.22 -91.36 -51.85
N ILE A 409 -9.97 -90.73 -52.75
CA ILE A 409 -11.08 -91.35 -53.49
C ILE A 409 -10.57 -92.34 -54.55
N LEU A 410 -9.44 -92.03 -55.20
CA LEU A 410 -8.86 -92.84 -56.27
C LEU A 410 -7.99 -93.99 -55.76
N THR A 411 -7.47 -93.93 -54.53
CA THR A 411 -6.63 -95.00 -53.96
C THR A 411 -7.31 -96.39 -54.03
N PRO A 412 -8.58 -96.58 -53.62
CA PRO A 412 -9.28 -97.85 -53.79
C PRO A 412 -9.49 -98.26 -55.25
N TYR A 413 -9.67 -97.28 -56.14
CA TYR A 413 -9.83 -97.52 -57.57
C TYR A 413 -8.53 -98.04 -58.20
N HIS A 414 -7.39 -97.40 -57.92
CA HIS A 414 -6.09 -97.86 -58.38
C HIS A 414 -5.76 -99.27 -57.89
N GLN A 415 -6.14 -99.61 -56.65
CA GLN A 415 -6.04 -100.97 -56.12
C GLN A 415 -6.94 -101.97 -56.83
N PHE A 416 -8.15 -101.56 -57.23
CA PHE A 416 -9.06 -102.39 -58.01
C PHE A 416 -8.53 -102.64 -59.42
N MET A 417 -8.10 -101.58 -60.12
CA MET A 417 -7.60 -101.68 -61.49
C MET A 417 -6.29 -102.47 -61.58
N SER A 418 -5.35 -102.26 -60.66
CA SER A 418 -4.11 -103.06 -60.63
C SER A 418 -4.38 -104.56 -60.48
N LYS A 419 -5.40 -104.95 -59.70
CA LYS A 419 -5.85 -106.35 -59.61
C LYS A 419 -6.54 -106.83 -60.89
N LEU A 420 -7.46 -106.03 -61.43
CA LEU A 420 -8.20 -106.38 -62.65
C LEU A 420 -7.25 -106.61 -63.84
N LEU A 421 -6.24 -105.76 -63.99
CA LEU A 421 -5.25 -105.83 -65.07
C LEU A 421 -4.20 -106.93 -64.87
N SER A 422 -4.11 -107.52 -63.67
CA SER A 422 -3.22 -108.66 -63.40
C SER A 422 -3.82 -110.01 -63.79
N GLU A 423 -5.12 -110.06 -64.05
CA GLU A 423 -5.82 -111.26 -64.55
C GLU A 423 -5.69 -111.35 -66.09
N PRO A 424 -5.54 -112.56 -66.67
CA PRO A 424 -5.40 -112.73 -68.11
C PRO A 424 -6.70 -112.38 -68.85
N ILE A 425 -6.62 -111.44 -69.80
CA ILE A 425 -7.74 -111.00 -70.63
C ILE A 425 -7.61 -111.69 -72.00
N ASP A 426 -8.66 -112.37 -72.46
CA ASP A 426 -8.72 -113.06 -73.76
C ASP A 426 -9.94 -112.58 -74.58
N PRO A 427 -9.75 -112.02 -75.80
CA PRO A 427 -8.46 -111.73 -76.45
C PRO A 427 -7.66 -110.62 -75.73
N PRO A 428 -6.31 -110.67 -75.75
CA PRO A 428 -5.48 -109.68 -75.07
C PRO A 428 -5.70 -108.30 -75.65
N LEU A 429 -5.94 -107.34 -74.76
CA LEU A 429 -6.05 -105.92 -75.09
C LEU A 429 -4.67 -105.33 -75.35
N THR A 430 -4.58 -104.35 -76.26
CA THR A 430 -3.35 -103.57 -76.46
C THR A 430 -3.10 -102.64 -75.28
N GLU A 431 -1.85 -102.19 -75.08
CA GLU A 431 -1.52 -101.24 -74.01
C GLU A 431 -2.34 -99.94 -74.09
N GLU A 432 -2.62 -99.45 -75.30
CA GLU A 432 -3.49 -98.29 -75.51
C GLU A 432 -4.93 -98.56 -75.06
N GLN A 433 -5.45 -99.76 -75.30
CA GLN A 433 -6.79 -100.17 -74.86
C GLN A 433 -6.86 -100.32 -73.34
N LEU A 434 -5.82 -100.85 -72.70
CA LEU A 434 -5.73 -100.95 -71.23
C LEU A 434 -5.70 -99.56 -70.57
N HIS A 435 -4.91 -98.64 -71.12
CA HIS A 435 -4.88 -97.25 -70.64
C HIS A 435 -6.23 -96.55 -70.85
N GLN A 436 -6.92 -96.78 -71.98
CA GLN A 436 -8.27 -96.24 -72.19
C GLN A 436 -9.27 -96.79 -71.18
N VAL A 437 -9.22 -98.09 -70.85
CA VAL A 437 -10.10 -98.70 -69.84
C VAL A 437 -9.82 -98.11 -68.45
N ASP A 438 -8.55 -97.91 -68.09
CA ASP A 438 -8.17 -97.26 -66.83
C ASP A 438 -8.66 -95.80 -66.74
N GLU A 439 -8.51 -95.00 -67.79
CA GLU A 439 -8.99 -93.61 -67.80
C GLU A 439 -10.52 -93.51 -67.79
N ILE A 440 -11.21 -94.36 -68.56
CA ILE A 440 -12.68 -94.43 -68.55
C ILE A 440 -13.18 -94.87 -67.18
N GLY A 441 -12.53 -95.88 -66.58
CA GLY A 441 -12.87 -96.37 -65.25
C GLY A 441 -12.63 -95.31 -64.17
N LYS A 442 -11.56 -94.51 -64.24
CA LYS A 442 -11.30 -93.39 -63.31
C LYS A 442 -12.44 -92.38 -63.36
N ALA A 443 -12.83 -91.98 -64.57
CA ALA A 443 -13.92 -91.03 -64.78
C ALA A 443 -15.26 -91.55 -64.22
N ILE A 444 -15.57 -92.83 -64.45
CA ILE A 444 -16.78 -93.47 -63.90
C ILE A 444 -16.71 -93.56 -62.37
N TRP A 445 -15.55 -93.92 -61.79
CA TRP A 445 -15.38 -94.05 -60.35
C TRP A 445 -15.55 -92.71 -59.62
N LEU A 446 -14.94 -91.64 -60.14
CA LEU A 446 -15.13 -90.29 -59.63
C LEU A 446 -16.60 -89.84 -59.71
N SER A 447 -17.31 -90.20 -60.79
CA SER A 447 -18.74 -89.90 -60.94
C SER A 447 -19.62 -90.65 -59.94
N LYS A 448 -19.28 -91.90 -59.61
CA LYS A 448 -20.01 -92.77 -58.68
C LYS A 448 -19.90 -92.29 -57.23
N GLU A 449 -18.72 -91.82 -56.82
CA GLU A 449 -18.48 -91.25 -55.50
C GLU A 449 -19.00 -89.80 -55.36
N ASN A 450 -19.83 -89.35 -56.31
CA ASN A 450 -20.39 -87.99 -56.38
C ASN A 450 -19.31 -86.89 -56.35
N TYR A 451 -18.08 -87.18 -56.79
CA TYR A 451 -17.06 -86.16 -56.93
C TYR A 451 -17.35 -85.34 -58.19
N LYS A 452 -18.00 -84.19 -57.99
CA LYS A 452 -18.06 -83.17 -59.03
C LYS A 452 -16.73 -82.46 -59.04
N ALA A 453 -15.95 -82.62 -60.11
CA ALA A 453 -14.77 -81.80 -60.34
C ALA A 453 -15.19 -80.32 -60.18
N SER A 454 -14.63 -79.65 -59.18
CA SER A 454 -14.87 -78.24 -58.95
C SER A 454 -14.56 -77.50 -60.24
N THR A 455 -15.58 -76.93 -60.89
CA THR A 455 -15.44 -76.09 -62.08
C THR A 455 -14.67 -74.82 -61.71
N SER A 456 -13.35 -74.92 -61.67
CA SER A 456 -12.40 -73.82 -61.59
C SER A 456 -11.12 -74.24 -62.34
N SER A 457 -11.31 -74.49 -63.63
CA SER A 457 -10.26 -74.81 -64.61
C SER A 457 -9.41 -73.60 -65.01
N GLU A 458 -9.07 -72.72 -64.08
CA GLU A 458 -8.09 -71.64 -64.30
C GLU A 458 -6.89 -71.83 -63.35
N ASN A 459 -5.92 -72.61 -63.84
CA ASN A 459 -4.55 -72.78 -63.33
C ASN A 459 -4.39 -72.99 -61.81
N GLN A 460 -4.78 -74.19 -61.37
CA GLN A 460 -4.48 -74.72 -60.05
C GLN A 460 -3.06 -75.30 -60.00
N GLN A 461 -2.09 -74.42 -59.81
CA GLN A 461 -0.71 -74.77 -59.52
C GLN A 461 -0.34 -74.12 -58.19
N THR A 462 0.20 -74.91 -57.26
CA THR A 462 0.77 -74.41 -56.01
C THR A 462 2.02 -73.63 -56.36
N TRP A 463 1.99 -72.30 -56.21
CA TRP A 463 3.14 -71.44 -56.49
C TRP A 463 4.00 -71.24 -55.25
N HIS A 464 3.43 -71.44 -54.06
CA HIS A 464 4.10 -71.17 -52.79
C HIS A 464 4.16 -72.44 -51.94
N ASP A 465 5.36 -73.01 -51.80
CA ASP A 465 5.63 -74.14 -50.91
C ASP A 465 5.98 -73.65 -49.50
N LEU A 466 4.95 -73.26 -48.74
CA LEU A 466 5.09 -72.69 -47.40
C LEU A 466 4.79 -73.73 -46.33
N SER A 467 5.56 -73.71 -45.24
CA SER A 467 5.23 -74.49 -44.05
C SER A 467 3.91 -73.99 -43.43
N PRO A 468 3.18 -74.84 -42.67
CA PRO A 468 1.97 -74.42 -41.96
C PRO A 468 2.20 -73.23 -41.02
N ASN A 469 3.40 -73.13 -40.44
CA ASN A 469 3.79 -72.04 -39.55
C ASN A 469 4.00 -70.72 -40.31
N ASP A 470 4.69 -70.76 -41.45
CA ASP A 470 4.94 -69.57 -42.28
C ASP A 470 3.64 -69.04 -42.89
N ARG A 471 2.75 -69.96 -43.32
CA ARG A 471 1.42 -69.61 -43.79
C ARG A 471 0.59 -68.94 -42.69
N ARG A 472 0.58 -69.51 -41.48
CA ARG A 472 -0.14 -68.92 -40.33
C ARG A 472 0.42 -67.53 -39.98
N PHE A 473 1.74 -67.37 -40.01
CA PHE A 473 2.40 -66.08 -39.82
C PHE A 473 1.91 -65.05 -40.86
N ILE A 474 2.01 -65.35 -42.15
CA ILE A 474 1.57 -64.45 -43.24
C ILE A 474 0.08 -64.12 -43.11
N MET A 475 -0.77 -65.10 -42.79
CA MET A 475 -2.21 -64.89 -42.61
C MET A 475 -2.51 -63.96 -41.41
N GLY A 476 -1.71 -64.02 -40.35
CA GLY A 476 -1.82 -63.17 -39.15
C GLY A 476 -1.33 -61.73 -39.33
N VAL A 477 -0.55 -61.43 -40.36
CA VAL A 477 0.00 -60.08 -40.61
C VAL A 477 -1.11 -59.08 -40.97
N ASN A 478 -1.32 -58.04 -40.18
CA ASN A 478 -2.29 -56.99 -40.47
C ASN A 478 -1.62 -55.74 -41.09
N ALA A 479 -1.18 -55.89 -42.34
CA ALA A 479 -0.42 -54.87 -43.08
C ALA A 479 -1.12 -53.49 -43.13
N SER A 480 -2.44 -53.47 -43.32
CA SER A 480 -3.23 -52.24 -43.43
C SER A 480 -3.34 -51.49 -42.11
N SER A 481 -3.54 -52.19 -41.00
CA SER A 481 -3.57 -51.57 -39.66
C SER A 481 -2.21 -50.99 -39.29
N VAL A 482 -1.11 -51.71 -39.57
CA VAL A 482 0.25 -51.27 -39.27
C VAL A 482 0.62 -50.02 -40.06
N LYS A 483 0.28 -49.99 -41.36
CA LYS A 483 0.46 -48.80 -42.21
C LYS A 483 -0.22 -47.58 -41.61
N GLN A 484 -1.47 -47.71 -41.16
CA GLN A 484 -2.22 -46.61 -40.58
C GLN A 484 -1.57 -46.10 -39.28
N GLN A 485 -1.16 -47.01 -38.40
CA GLN A 485 -0.48 -46.67 -37.14
C GLN A 485 0.84 -45.91 -37.38
N ILE A 486 1.65 -46.35 -38.33
CA ILE A 486 2.91 -45.68 -38.69
C ILE A 486 2.63 -44.27 -39.26
N VAL A 487 1.64 -44.13 -40.13
CA VAL A 487 1.25 -42.82 -40.70
C VAL A 487 0.81 -41.85 -39.60
N ASP A 488 0.03 -42.32 -38.62
CA ASP A 488 -0.46 -41.47 -37.53
C ASP A 488 0.66 -41.07 -36.56
N LEU A 489 1.62 -41.96 -36.29
CA LEU A 489 2.82 -41.64 -35.51
C LEU A 489 3.74 -40.63 -36.23
N ILE A 490 3.93 -40.78 -37.55
CA ILE A 490 4.70 -39.81 -38.35
C ILE A 490 4.03 -38.43 -38.34
N LYS A 491 2.71 -38.36 -38.47
CA LYS A 491 1.97 -37.09 -38.35
C LYS A 491 2.18 -36.43 -36.99
N LYS A 492 2.11 -37.22 -35.90
CA LYS A 492 2.39 -36.72 -34.54
C LYS A 492 3.83 -36.22 -34.40
N ALA A 493 4.81 -36.97 -34.90
CA ALA A 493 6.23 -36.57 -34.87
C ALA A 493 6.46 -35.24 -35.60
N ASN A 494 5.90 -35.08 -36.81
CA ASN A 494 6.01 -33.85 -37.59
C ASN A 494 5.36 -32.64 -36.89
N ASN A 495 4.20 -32.81 -36.26
CA ASN A 495 3.54 -31.73 -35.51
C ASN A 495 4.38 -31.27 -34.31
N ILE A 496 4.97 -32.22 -33.58
CA ILE A 496 5.86 -31.90 -32.45
C ILE A 496 7.13 -31.21 -32.97
N LYS A 497 7.70 -31.70 -34.08
CA LYS A 497 8.87 -31.07 -34.72
C LYS A 497 8.61 -29.62 -35.11
N HIS A 498 7.47 -29.33 -35.76
CA HIS A 498 7.08 -27.95 -36.08
C HIS A 498 6.87 -27.09 -34.83
N SER A 499 6.34 -27.68 -33.75
CA SER A 499 6.18 -26.98 -32.48
C SER A 499 7.54 -26.61 -31.87
N ILE A 500 8.51 -27.55 -31.91
CA ILE A 500 9.91 -27.31 -31.51
C ILE A 500 10.54 -26.21 -32.36
N GLU A 501 10.43 -26.27 -33.70
CA GLU A 501 10.96 -25.26 -34.62
C GLU A 501 10.35 -23.87 -34.35
N SER A 502 9.05 -23.79 -34.08
CA SER A 502 8.37 -22.53 -33.76
C SER A 502 8.81 -21.95 -32.41
N LEU A 503 9.07 -22.81 -31.42
CA LEU A 503 9.60 -22.39 -30.11
C LEU A 503 11.06 -21.97 -30.22
N GLN A 504 11.86 -22.67 -31.02
CA GLN A 504 13.24 -22.31 -31.32
C GLN A 504 13.30 -20.93 -32.00
N GLN A 505 12.47 -20.70 -33.02
CA GLN A 505 12.35 -19.37 -33.64
C GLN A 505 11.93 -18.30 -32.64
N LYS A 506 11.02 -18.59 -31.71
CA LYS A 506 10.65 -17.65 -30.64
C LYS A 506 11.78 -17.39 -29.66
N ILE A 507 12.63 -18.38 -29.38
CA ILE A 507 13.81 -18.24 -28.51
C ILE A 507 14.91 -17.43 -29.22
N ASP A 508 15.07 -17.64 -30.54
CA ASP A 508 16.07 -16.95 -31.37
C ASP A 508 15.65 -15.51 -31.72
N LEU A 509 14.34 -15.27 -31.89
CA LEU A 509 13.73 -13.95 -32.10
C LEU A 509 13.46 -13.20 -30.79
N ALA A 510 13.45 -13.89 -29.65
CA ALA A 510 13.42 -13.22 -28.35
C ALA A 510 14.74 -12.46 -28.20
N PRO A 511 14.70 -11.12 -28.22
CA PRO A 511 15.91 -10.32 -28.28
C PRO A 511 16.81 -10.67 -27.11
N SER A 512 18.03 -11.11 -27.42
CA SER A 512 19.14 -11.09 -26.48
C SER A 512 19.28 -9.65 -25.97
N ALA A 513 18.94 -9.46 -24.69
CA ALA A 513 18.87 -8.20 -23.97
C ALA A 513 17.84 -7.19 -24.53
N ILE A 514 16.71 -7.04 -23.83
CA ILE A 514 16.06 -5.73 -23.75
C ILE A 514 17.15 -4.77 -23.23
N SER A 515 17.53 -3.79 -24.05
CA SER A 515 18.50 -2.76 -23.66
C SER A 515 17.98 -2.05 -22.40
N VAL A 516 18.71 -2.24 -21.30
CA VAL A 516 18.58 -1.43 -20.08
C VAL A 516 19.46 -0.17 -20.18
N ASP A 517 19.99 0.16 -21.36
CA ASP A 517 20.90 1.29 -21.54
C ASP A 517 20.24 2.61 -21.18
N GLU A 518 18.92 2.74 -21.38
CA GLU A 518 18.16 3.92 -20.97
C GLU A 518 18.07 4.03 -19.45
N GLU A 519 17.74 2.95 -18.75
CA GLU A 519 17.73 2.91 -17.28
C GLU A 519 19.13 3.12 -16.70
N ASP A 520 20.15 2.48 -17.28
CA ASP A 520 21.53 2.59 -16.82
C ASP A 520 22.07 4.02 -17.03
N LYS A 521 21.76 4.67 -18.15
CA LYS A 521 22.04 6.11 -18.36
C LYS A 521 21.33 6.97 -17.32
N LYS A 522 20.04 6.74 -17.06
CA LYS A 522 19.28 7.51 -16.06
C LYS A 522 19.79 7.29 -14.65
N ILE A 523 20.16 6.06 -14.29
CA ILE A 523 20.79 5.71 -13.02
C ILE A 523 22.12 6.44 -12.87
N GLN A 524 22.95 6.48 -13.92
CA GLN A 524 24.23 7.18 -13.90
C GLN A 524 24.06 8.69 -13.74
N GLU A 525 23.17 9.32 -14.52
CA GLU A 525 22.83 10.76 -14.42
C GLU A 525 22.36 11.12 -13.00
N ILE A 526 21.41 10.36 -12.45
CA ILE A 526 20.88 10.60 -11.11
C ILE A 526 21.97 10.39 -10.05
N THR A 527 22.82 9.36 -10.20
CA THR A 527 23.91 9.08 -9.26
C THR A 527 24.92 10.23 -9.23
N GLU A 528 25.25 10.81 -10.38
CA GLU A 528 26.16 11.96 -10.45
C GLU A 528 25.57 13.21 -9.79
N VAL A 529 24.32 13.55 -10.13
CA VAL A 529 23.61 14.70 -9.53
C VAL A 529 23.43 14.50 -8.03
N LEU A 530 23.13 13.28 -7.58
CA LEU A 530 23.04 12.92 -6.18
C LEU A 530 24.38 13.11 -5.45
N GLY A 531 25.48 12.70 -6.07
CA GLY A 531 26.85 12.90 -5.54
C GLY A 531 27.18 14.37 -5.35
N ARG A 532 26.93 15.20 -6.38
CA ARG A 532 27.11 16.67 -6.30
C ARG A 532 26.24 17.29 -5.20
N THR A 533 24.97 16.89 -5.12
CA THR A 533 24.03 17.42 -4.12
C THR A 533 24.42 17.02 -2.70
N LYS A 534 24.88 15.77 -2.48
CA LYS A 534 25.41 15.31 -1.19
C LYS A 534 26.65 16.10 -0.76
N SER A 535 27.55 16.41 -1.68
CA SER A 535 28.73 17.24 -1.41
C SER A 535 28.34 18.67 -0.99
N ILE A 536 27.39 19.29 -1.71
CA ILE A 536 26.83 20.61 -1.33
C ILE A 536 26.22 20.56 0.06
N HIS A 537 25.41 19.54 0.35
CA HIS A 537 24.79 19.35 1.66
C HIS A 537 25.85 19.23 2.78
N MET A 538 26.91 18.45 2.57
CA MET A 538 27.99 18.27 3.53
C MET A 538 28.78 19.56 3.78
N ASN A 539 29.04 20.34 2.73
CA ASN A 539 29.70 21.65 2.83
C ASN A 539 28.86 22.68 3.59
N ILE A 540 27.55 22.74 3.33
CA ILE A 540 26.63 23.63 4.08
C ILE A 540 26.63 23.23 5.55
N LYS A 541 26.51 21.93 5.85
CA LYS A 541 26.53 21.42 7.22
C LYS A 541 27.83 21.77 7.97
N LYS A 542 28.97 21.71 7.28
CA LYS A 542 30.26 22.15 7.86
C LYS A 542 30.24 23.65 8.20
N LYS A 543 29.77 24.50 7.29
CA LYS A 543 29.65 25.96 7.54
C LYS A 543 28.68 26.29 8.68
N GLU A 544 27.59 25.56 8.83
CA GLU A 544 26.70 25.70 9.99
C GLU A 544 27.42 25.39 11.29
N GLN A 545 28.19 24.31 11.35
CA GLN A 545 28.95 23.92 12.54
C GLN A 545 29.99 24.99 12.91
N GLU A 546 30.71 25.53 11.93
CA GLU A 546 31.66 26.63 12.11
C GLU A 546 30.94 27.87 12.67
N CYS A 547 29.81 28.26 12.09
CA CYS A 547 29.00 29.39 12.54
C CYS A 547 28.49 29.20 13.98
N VAL A 548 27.99 28.01 14.33
CA VAL A 548 27.54 27.68 15.69
C VAL A 548 28.70 27.76 16.69
N GLN A 549 29.90 27.27 16.33
CA GLN A 549 31.09 27.37 17.19
C GLN A 549 31.50 28.83 17.39
N GLU A 550 31.47 29.65 16.33
CA GLU A 550 31.79 31.08 16.41
C GLU A 550 30.79 31.82 17.32
N ILE A 551 29.48 31.58 17.15
CA ILE A 551 28.42 32.12 18.02
C ILE A 551 28.70 31.74 19.48
N ARG A 552 28.95 30.46 19.78
CA ARG A 552 29.25 30.01 21.15
C ARG A 552 30.48 30.70 21.73
N SER A 553 31.52 30.89 20.92
CA SER A 553 32.73 31.58 21.36
C SER A 553 32.49 33.05 21.70
N LEU A 554 31.64 33.73 20.92
CA LEU A 554 31.27 35.13 21.14
C LEU A 554 30.31 35.27 22.33
N GLU A 555 29.35 34.36 22.49
CA GLU A 555 28.46 34.30 23.66
C GLU A 555 29.26 34.08 24.96
N ALA A 556 30.28 33.21 24.92
CA ALA A 556 31.18 33.00 26.06
C ALA A 556 32.01 34.25 26.39
N LYS A 557 32.52 34.96 25.37
CA LYS A 557 33.21 36.25 25.55
C LYS A 557 32.29 37.30 26.15
N LEU A 558 31.05 37.37 25.67
CA LEU A 558 30.02 38.29 26.15
C LEU A 558 29.65 38.00 27.62
N LYS A 559 29.66 36.73 28.04
CA LYS A 559 29.49 36.32 29.44
C LYS A 559 30.69 36.69 30.33
N GLY A 560 31.91 36.69 29.76
CA GLY A 560 33.16 36.97 30.48
C GLY A 560 33.44 38.46 30.71
N THR A 561 32.81 39.36 29.97
CA THR A 561 32.96 40.81 30.13
C THR A 561 32.26 41.29 31.41
N LYS A 562 33.00 41.47 32.51
CA LYS A 562 32.48 42.03 33.77
C LYS A 562 32.32 43.55 33.68
N SER A 563 31.25 44.08 34.29
CA SER A 563 30.96 45.52 34.36
C SER A 563 31.98 46.26 35.22
N THR A 564 32.41 47.43 34.77
CA THR A 564 33.30 48.36 35.49
C THR A 564 32.59 49.65 35.94
N ALA A 565 31.29 49.77 35.68
CA ALA A 565 30.53 51.02 35.91
C ALA A 565 29.46 50.88 37.00
N LEU A 566 29.56 51.69 38.06
CA LEU A 566 28.67 51.75 39.23
C LEU A 566 27.22 52.19 38.92
N ASN A 567 26.94 52.76 37.73
CA ASN A 567 25.61 53.25 37.33
C ASN A 567 24.83 52.27 36.44
N ALA A 568 25.32 51.04 36.23
CA ALA A 568 24.73 50.06 35.32
C ALA A 568 24.20 48.80 36.02
N ASP A 569 24.22 48.74 37.36
CA ASP A 569 23.93 47.51 38.12
C ASP A 569 22.52 46.95 37.86
N GLU A 570 21.49 47.81 37.73
CA GLU A 570 20.14 47.36 37.37
C GLU A 570 20.09 46.72 35.96
N LEU A 571 20.73 47.35 34.97
CA LEU A 571 20.79 46.82 33.59
C LEU A 571 21.61 45.53 33.49
N VAL A 572 22.69 45.41 34.28
CA VAL A 572 23.49 44.18 34.37
C VAL A 572 22.64 43.04 34.94
N ASN A 573 21.88 43.30 36.01
CA ASN A 573 20.99 42.32 36.62
C ASN A 573 19.86 41.91 35.67
N ASP A 574 19.26 42.87 34.95
CA ASP A 574 18.26 42.59 33.92
C ASP A 574 18.83 41.65 32.85
N VAL A 575 19.97 42.01 32.24
CA VAL A 575 20.61 41.20 31.19
C VAL A 575 20.92 39.78 31.68
N ASP A 576 21.44 39.62 32.90
CA ASP A 576 21.70 38.30 33.48
C ASP A 576 20.42 37.50 33.71
N MET A 577 19.33 38.16 34.14
CA MET A 577 18.03 37.52 34.33
C MET A 577 17.44 37.03 33.01
N TYR A 578 17.40 37.87 31.96
CA TYR A 578 16.93 37.46 30.64
C TYR A 578 17.79 36.32 30.05
N ARG A 579 19.10 36.33 30.30
CA ARG A 579 20.01 35.24 29.92
C ARG A 579 19.62 33.92 30.60
N LYS A 580 19.44 33.92 31.92
CA LYS A 580 19.01 32.74 32.69
C LYS A 580 17.67 32.21 32.19
N ILE A 581 16.70 33.10 31.94
CA ILE A 581 15.38 32.70 31.42
C ILE A 581 15.51 32.04 30.06
N LYS A 582 16.30 32.60 29.15
CA LYS A 582 16.55 32.00 27.84
C LYS A 582 17.22 30.62 27.95
N GLU A 583 18.29 30.50 28.73
CA GLU A 583 19.00 29.23 28.95
C GLU A 583 18.07 28.17 29.58
N ALA A 584 17.23 28.57 30.53
CA ALA A 584 16.23 27.71 31.14
C ALA A 584 15.14 27.26 30.16
N ILE A 585 14.61 28.15 29.32
CA ILE A 585 13.61 27.77 28.30
C ILE A 585 14.20 26.81 27.27
N ASP A 586 15.47 26.97 26.90
CA ASP A 586 16.17 26.05 26.00
C ASP A 586 16.31 24.66 26.62
N GLU A 587 16.79 24.56 27.87
CA GLU A 587 16.90 23.29 28.59
C GLU A 587 15.54 22.63 28.82
N TYR A 588 14.53 23.42 29.17
CA TYR A 588 13.17 22.97 29.38
C TYR A 588 12.58 22.37 28.10
N ALA A 589 12.69 23.07 26.96
CA ALA A 589 12.17 22.58 25.69
C ALA A 589 12.83 21.26 25.25
N GLU A 590 14.14 21.11 25.44
CA GLU A 590 14.84 19.85 25.15
C GLU A 590 14.38 18.71 26.06
N LYS A 591 14.23 18.96 27.36
CA LYS A 591 13.76 17.96 28.32
C LYS A 591 12.30 17.56 28.09
N VAL A 592 11.41 18.52 27.81
CA VAL A 592 9.99 18.25 27.52
C VAL A 592 9.85 17.46 26.22
N LEU A 593 10.58 17.80 25.16
CA LEU A 593 10.59 17.01 23.94
C LEU A 593 11.07 15.58 24.21
N GLY A 594 12.15 15.45 24.97
CA GLY A 594 12.67 14.16 25.38
C GLY A 594 11.62 13.33 26.12
N TRP A 595 10.97 13.91 27.13
CA TRP A 595 9.94 13.25 27.92
C TRP A 595 8.72 12.87 27.07
N LYS A 596 8.22 13.76 26.21
CA LYS A 596 7.11 13.42 25.30
C LYS A 596 7.47 12.26 24.36
N ILE A 597 8.71 12.17 23.87
CA ILE A 597 9.18 11.01 23.08
C ILE A 597 9.15 9.71 23.92
N ASP A 598 9.51 9.79 25.20
CA ASP A 598 9.47 8.63 26.10
C ASP A 598 8.01 8.19 26.35
N VAL A 599 7.08 9.15 26.54
CA VAL A 599 5.64 8.87 26.66
C VAL A 599 5.09 8.25 25.38
N ILE A 600 5.40 8.80 24.20
CA ILE A 600 5.01 8.23 22.91
C ILE A 600 5.51 6.80 22.81
N SER A 601 6.77 6.55 23.15
CA SER A 601 7.38 5.23 23.05
C SER A 601 6.71 4.23 23.99
N SER A 602 6.46 4.61 25.25
CA SER A 602 5.76 3.77 26.23
C SER A 602 4.33 3.43 25.78
N GLU A 603 3.57 4.42 25.35
CA GLU A 603 2.17 4.22 24.93
C GLU A 603 2.07 3.48 23.60
N PHE A 604 3.01 3.72 22.68
CA PHE A 604 3.13 2.98 21.43
C PHE A 604 3.42 1.51 21.68
N ASP A 605 4.40 1.19 22.53
CA ASP A 605 4.77 -0.18 22.87
C ASP A 605 3.61 -0.96 23.48
N LYS A 606 2.97 -0.38 24.51
CA LYS A 606 1.80 -0.98 25.17
C LYS A 606 0.66 -1.25 24.20
N MET A 607 0.31 -0.26 23.37
CA MET A 607 -0.79 -0.39 22.43
C MET A 607 -0.46 -1.39 21.32
N LEU A 608 0.79 -1.42 20.82
CA LEU A 608 1.21 -2.38 19.81
C LEU A 608 1.08 -3.82 20.33
N ASN A 609 1.57 -4.07 21.55
CA ASN A 609 1.49 -5.40 22.19
C ASN A 609 0.04 -5.81 22.49
N THR A 610 -0.85 -4.84 22.75
CA THR A 610 -2.28 -5.09 22.93
C THR A 610 -2.98 -5.46 21.62
N LEU A 611 -2.63 -4.78 20.52
CA LEU A 611 -3.31 -4.99 19.24
C LEU A 611 -2.80 -6.21 18.47
N MET A 612 -1.54 -6.60 18.63
CA MET A 612 -0.93 -7.69 17.88
C MET A 612 -1.33 -9.08 18.39
N ARG A 613 -1.47 -10.03 17.45
CA ARG A 613 -1.80 -11.43 17.76
C ARG A 613 -0.65 -12.24 18.31
N LYS A 614 0.56 -12.03 17.78
CA LYS A 614 1.78 -12.74 18.17
C LYS A 614 2.54 -11.90 19.19
N GLN A 615 2.19 -12.03 20.46
CA GLN A 615 2.81 -11.26 21.54
C GLN A 615 4.32 -11.54 21.65
N ASP A 616 4.78 -12.74 21.25
CA ASP A 616 6.19 -13.17 21.37
C ASP A 616 7.09 -12.74 20.18
N GLU A 617 6.57 -12.08 19.14
CA GLU A 617 7.38 -11.70 17.96
C GLU A 617 8.02 -10.30 18.10
N PHE A 618 7.50 -9.47 19.01
CA PHE A 618 7.92 -8.09 19.24
C PHE A 618 8.34 -7.92 20.69
N GLY A 619 9.63 -7.61 20.91
CA GLY A 619 10.16 -7.38 22.24
C GLY A 619 9.98 -5.92 22.69
N ARG A 620 10.15 -4.96 21.77
CA ARG A 620 10.09 -3.53 22.09
C ARG A 620 9.81 -2.66 20.87
N ALA A 621 8.87 -1.73 20.97
CA ALA A 621 8.62 -0.71 19.96
C ALA A 621 8.80 0.70 20.56
N PHE A 622 9.62 1.54 19.93
CA PHE A 622 9.96 2.85 20.48
C PHE A 622 10.34 3.87 19.40
N VAL A 623 10.38 5.14 19.79
CA VAL A 623 10.88 6.23 18.95
C VAL A 623 12.30 6.58 19.40
N ASP A 624 13.26 6.46 18.49
CA ASP A 624 14.65 6.83 18.76
C ASP A 624 14.74 8.35 19.04
N ARG A 625 15.22 8.77 20.22
CA ARG A 625 15.26 10.19 20.61
C ARG A 625 16.12 11.06 19.70
N HIS A 626 17.21 10.52 19.14
CA HIS A 626 18.15 11.30 18.32
C HIS A 626 17.72 11.34 16.86
N LYS A 627 17.33 10.17 16.33
CA LYS A 627 16.90 10.05 14.95
C LYS A 627 15.44 10.44 14.78
N MET A 628 14.61 10.41 15.82
CA MET A 628 13.15 10.57 15.78
C MET A 628 12.49 9.66 14.73
N ILE A 629 12.91 8.39 14.72
CA ILE A 629 12.38 7.34 13.84
C ILE A 629 11.77 6.23 14.70
N ILE A 630 10.73 5.59 14.17
CA ILE A 630 10.14 4.40 14.78
C ILE A 630 11.10 3.23 14.61
N ARG A 631 11.35 2.51 15.71
CA ARG A 631 12.09 1.26 15.74
C ARG A 631 11.27 0.20 16.44
N ILE A 632 11.40 -1.02 15.95
CA ILE A 632 10.76 -2.20 16.51
C ILE A 632 11.83 -3.28 16.60
N GLU A 633 12.00 -3.85 17.78
CA GLU A 633 12.95 -4.90 18.08
C GLU A 633 12.20 -6.15 18.51
N ASN A 634 12.72 -7.34 18.16
CA ASN A 634 12.22 -8.60 18.71
C ASN A 634 12.74 -8.83 20.14
N GLU A 635 12.30 -9.89 20.81
CA GLU A 635 12.74 -10.24 22.18
C GLU A 635 14.26 -10.46 22.30
N ARG A 636 14.94 -10.76 21.18
CA ARG A 636 16.39 -10.95 21.12
C ARG A 636 17.16 -9.63 20.89
N GLY A 637 16.45 -8.50 20.83
CA GLY A 637 17.02 -7.18 20.57
C GLY A 637 17.41 -6.92 19.11
N ALA A 638 16.99 -7.76 18.17
CA ALA A 638 17.24 -7.55 16.74
C ALA A 638 16.17 -6.62 16.13
N GLU A 639 16.60 -5.64 15.34
CA GLU A 639 15.71 -4.69 14.66
C GLU A 639 14.89 -5.41 13.58
N ILE A 640 13.57 -5.20 13.64
CA ILE A 640 12.60 -5.74 12.70
C ILE A 640 12.36 -4.72 11.61
N SER A 641 12.46 -5.15 10.34
CA SER A 641 12.09 -4.31 9.21
C SER A 641 10.58 -4.06 9.19
N VAL A 642 10.18 -2.80 9.39
CA VAL A 642 8.78 -2.36 9.27
C VAL A 642 8.31 -2.38 7.81
N GLU A 643 9.22 -2.30 6.85
CA GLU A 643 8.93 -2.27 5.40
C GLU A 643 8.56 -3.63 4.82
N GLU A 644 8.99 -4.71 5.46
CA GLU A 644 8.72 -6.09 5.03
C GLU A 644 7.42 -6.64 5.61
N ARG A 645 6.71 -5.83 6.42
CA ARG A 645 5.46 -6.23 7.06
C ARG A 645 4.28 -6.19 6.12
N SER A 646 3.31 -7.05 6.38
CA SER A 646 2.07 -7.10 5.62
C SER A 646 1.29 -5.79 5.75
N ALA A 647 0.39 -5.52 4.79
CA ALA A 647 -0.43 -4.30 4.82
C ALA A 647 -1.28 -4.19 6.09
N GLY A 648 -1.75 -5.31 6.65
CA GLY A 648 -2.52 -5.35 7.90
C GLY A 648 -1.66 -5.08 9.14
N GLU A 649 -0.48 -5.70 9.25
CA GLU A 649 0.45 -5.42 10.35
C GLU A 649 0.91 -3.97 10.35
N MET A 650 1.21 -3.41 9.16
CA MET A 650 1.60 -2.01 9.04
C MET A 650 0.50 -1.06 9.54
N GLN A 651 -0.77 -1.41 9.32
CA GLN A 651 -1.90 -0.66 9.82
C GLN A 651 -2.00 -0.72 11.35
N ILE A 652 -1.76 -1.89 11.96
CA ILE A 652 -1.73 -2.03 13.43
C ILE A 652 -0.59 -1.23 14.06
N ILE A 653 0.62 -1.30 13.48
CA ILE A 653 1.76 -0.50 13.94
C ILE A 653 1.42 0.99 13.83
N SER A 654 0.80 1.43 12.74
CA SER A 654 0.40 2.82 12.58
C SER A 654 -0.65 3.24 13.60
N SER A 655 -1.69 2.43 13.85
CA SER A 655 -2.70 2.72 14.87
C SER A 655 -2.07 2.85 16.26
N ALA A 656 -1.19 1.93 16.64
CA ALA A 656 -0.49 2.00 17.91
C ALA A 656 0.42 3.25 18.02
N PHE A 657 1.08 3.64 16.93
CA PHE A 657 1.90 4.86 16.93
C PHE A 657 1.04 6.13 17.05
N ILE A 658 -0.09 6.20 16.31
CA ILE A 658 -1.05 7.30 16.41
C ILE A 658 -1.60 7.39 17.83
N TRP A 659 -1.87 6.25 18.48
CA TRP A 659 -2.24 6.21 19.90
C TRP A 659 -1.19 6.90 20.78
N GLY A 660 0.08 6.49 20.69
CA GLY A 660 1.15 7.08 21.50
C GLY A 660 1.32 8.58 21.26
N MET A 661 1.17 9.01 20.01
CA MET A 661 1.19 10.44 19.64
C MET A 661 0.03 11.22 20.25
N ILE A 662 -1.18 10.68 20.25
CA ILE A 662 -2.36 11.32 20.84
C ILE A 662 -2.24 11.39 22.36
N LYS A 663 -1.79 10.31 23.02
CA LYS A 663 -1.62 10.28 24.47
C LYS A 663 -0.52 11.22 24.99
N ALA A 664 0.50 11.50 24.17
CA ALA A 664 1.53 12.49 24.48
C ALA A 664 1.13 13.93 24.11
N ALA A 665 0.10 14.11 23.28
CA ALA A 665 -0.40 15.41 22.89
C ALA A 665 -1.34 15.99 23.97
N ASP A 666 -1.25 17.29 24.21
CA ASP A 666 -2.08 17.98 25.21
C ASP A 666 -3.45 18.39 24.64
N LEU A 667 -3.99 17.59 23.70
CA LEU A 667 -5.11 17.95 22.83
C LEU A 667 -6.25 16.92 22.91
N ASP A 668 -7.34 17.29 23.56
CA ASP A 668 -8.60 16.53 23.55
C ASP A 668 -9.43 16.90 22.31
N LEU A 669 -9.14 16.27 21.17
CA LEU A 669 -9.72 16.57 19.86
C LEU A 669 -10.57 15.41 19.32
N PRO A 670 -11.65 15.69 18.57
CA PRO A 670 -12.50 14.66 17.97
C PRO A 670 -11.79 13.99 16.79
N MET A 671 -12.07 12.71 16.58
CA MET A 671 -11.42 11.88 15.57
C MET A 671 -12.42 11.46 14.50
N ILE A 672 -12.07 11.56 13.22
CA ILE A 672 -12.84 11.04 12.09
C ILE A 672 -11.97 10.06 11.31
N ILE A 673 -12.44 8.83 11.18
CA ILE A 673 -11.69 7.72 10.60
C ILE A 673 -12.49 7.11 9.45
N ASP A 674 -11.93 7.11 8.24
CA ASP A 674 -12.55 6.48 7.06
C ASP A 674 -11.92 5.11 6.76
N THR A 675 -12.77 4.14 6.46
CA THR A 675 -12.43 2.74 6.12
C THR A 675 -11.36 2.11 7.02
N PRO A 676 -11.58 2.06 8.36
CA PRO A 676 -10.54 1.68 9.30
C PRO A 676 -10.12 0.22 9.27
N LEU A 677 -10.90 -0.70 8.69
CA LEU A 677 -10.77 -2.13 8.98
C LEU A 677 -10.60 -3.03 7.74
N GLY A 678 -10.69 -2.49 6.52
CA GLY A 678 -10.87 -3.29 5.29
C GLY A 678 -9.75 -4.27 4.91
N ARG A 679 -8.58 -4.18 5.55
CA ARG A 679 -7.38 -5.01 5.26
C ARG A 679 -6.92 -5.89 6.42
N LEU A 680 -7.71 -5.93 7.49
CA LEU A 680 -7.38 -6.66 8.71
C LEU A 680 -8.15 -7.97 8.78
N ASP A 681 -7.55 -8.98 9.39
CA ASP A 681 -8.23 -10.22 9.77
C ASP A 681 -9.19 -9.98 10.96
N SER A 682 -10.04 -10.95 11.26
CA SER A 682 -11.04 -10.83 12.33
C SER A 682 -10.42 -10.58 13.71
N TYR A 683 -9.26 -11.15 13.99
CA TYR A 683 -8.56 -10.96 15.26
C TYR A 683 -8.13 -9.50 15.45
N HIS A 684 -7.43 -8.95 14.47
CA HIS A 684 -6.95 -7.57 14.51
C HIS A 684 -8.11 -6.55 14.51
N ARG A 685 -9.21 -6.84 13.80
CA ARG A 685 -10.42 -6.00 13.84
C ARG A 685 -11.03 -5.94 15.23
N LYS A 686 -11.18 -7.10 15.90
CA LYS A 686 -11.73 -7.18 17.26
C LYS A 686 -10.89 -6.34 18.23
N ASN A 687 -9.57 -6.52 18.23
CA ASN A 687 -8.68 -5.78 19.13
C ASN A 687 -8.72 -4.25 18.90
N LEU A 688 -8.81 -3.80 17.65
CA LEU A 688 -8.97 -2.37 17.36
C LEU A 688 -10.28 -1.81 17.89
N VAL A 689 -11.37 -2.57 17.75
CA VAL A 689 -12.68 -2.16 18.27
C VAL A 689 -12.67 -2.08 19.80
N GLU A 690 -12.17 -3.12 20.48
CA GLU A 690 -12.22 -3.22 21.94
C GLU A 690 -11.22 -2.29 22.64
N HIS A 691 -10.00 -2.16 22.11
CA HIS A 691 -8.90 -1.49 22.80
C HIS A 691 -8.51 -0.13 22.21
N PHE A 692 -8.69 0.08 20.91
CA PHE A 692 -8.27 1.31 20.25
C PHE A 692 -9.40 2.34 20.14
N TYR A 693 -10.45 2.08 19.33
CA TYR A 693 -11.48 3.08 19.04
C TYR A 693 -12.24 3.53 20.28
N LYS A 694 -12.53 2.61 21.21
CA LYS A 694 -13.18 2.89 22.48
C LYS A 694 -12.46 3.97 23.30
N HIS A 695 -11.13 3.96 23.31
CA HIS A 695 -10.33 4.81 24.21
C HIS A 695 -9.52 5.89 23.48
N LEU A 696 -9.72 6.03 22.17
CA LEU A 696 -8.93 6.90 21.31
C LEU A 696 -9.14 8.38 21.61
N SER A 697 -10.40 8.82 21.70
CA SER A 697 -10.81 10.19 21.98
C SER A 697 -12.19 10.24 22.64
N LYS A 698 -12.57 11.40 23.22
CA LYS A 698 -13.92 11.66 23.73
C LYS A 698 -15.00 11.65 22.65
N GLN A 699 -14.64 11.81 21.38
CA GLN A 699 -15.56 11.67 20.25
C GLN A 699 -14.84 11.02 19.07
N VAL A 700 -15.37 9.91 18.57
CA VAL A 700 -14.80 9.12 17.48
C VAL A 700 -15.89 8.86 16.43
N VAL A 701 -15.72 9.41 15.24
CA VAL A 701 -16.58 9.17 14.08
C VAL A 701 -15.91 8.12 13.19
N ILE A 702 -16.57 6.98 13.02
CA ILE A 702 -16.09 5.87 12.20
C ILE A 702 -16.93 5.79 10.93
N LEU A 703 -16.32 6.02 9.78
CA LEU A 703 -16.91 5.80 8.46
C LEU A 703 -16.49 4.41 7.97
N SER A 704 -17.45 3.54 7.65
CA SER A 704 -17.15 2.14 7.33
C SER A 704 -18.09 1.56 6.29
N THR A 705 -17.67 0.45 5.69
CA THR A 705 -18.50 -0.39 4.83
C THR A 705 -19.11 -1.58 5.59
N ASP A 706 -20.08 -2.23 4.98
CA ASP A 706 -20.68 -3.49 5.43
C ASP A 706 -19.65 -4.63 5.56
N THR A 707 -18.61 -4.63 4.73
CA THR A 707 -17.52 -5.62 4.80
C THR A 707 -16.50 -5.34 5.92
N GLU A 708 -16.48 -4.13 6.46
CA GLU A 708 -15.55 -3.69 7.50
C GLU A 708 -16.13 -3.87 8.89
N ILE A 709 -17.35 -3.35 9.08
CA ILE A 709 -18.12 -3.45 10.31
C ILE A 709 -19.35 -4.29 10.00
N THR A 710 -19.24 -5.57 10.32
CA THR A 710 -20.30 -6.58 10.21
C THR A 710 -21.30 -6.45 11.37
N PRO A 711 -22.50 -7.07 11.29
CA PRO A 711 -23.48 -7.01 12.37
C PRO A 711 -22.93 -7.45 13.73
N GLU A 712 -22.02 -8.41 13.76
CA GLU A 712 -21.32 -8.86 14.97
C GLU A 712 -20.51 -7.72 15.63
N TYR A 713 -19.76 -6.94 14.84
CA TYR A 713 -19.01 -5.80 15.36
C TYR A 713 -19.91 -4.63 15.76
N VAL A 714 -21.05 -4.43 15.08
CA VAL A 714 -22.05 -3.44 15.51
C VAL A 714 -22.58 -3.77 16.90
N GLU A 715 -22.87 -5.05 17.16
CA GLU A 715 -23.33 -5.50 18.47
C GLU A 715 -22.22 -5.35 19.52
N LEU A 716 -20.97 -5.70 19.18
CA LEU A 716 -19.81 -5.50 20.07
C LEU A 716 -19.60 -4.02 20.44
N MET A 717 -19.85 -3.10 19.49
CA MET A 717 -19.67 -1.66 19.68
C MET A 717 -20.89 -0.96 20.30
N LYS A 718 -22.02 -1.64 20.45
CA LYS A 718 -23.31 -1.06 20.84
C LYS A 718 -23.28 -0.35 22.19
N GLU A 719 -22.48 -0.86 23.13
CA GLU A 719 -22.29 -0.26 24.44
C GLU A 719 -21.61 1.12 24.39
N TYR A 720 -20.75 1.34 23.40
CA TYR A 720 -19.92 2.57 23.26
C TYR A 720 -20.36 3.46 22.09
N THR A 721 -21.30 3.00 21.28
CA THR A 721 -21.83 3.74 20.13
C THR A 721 -22.99 4.64 20.55
N SER A 722 -22.82 5.95 20.41
CA SER A 722 -23.87 6.93 20.64
C SER A 722 -24.86 6.99 19.49
N LYS A 723 -24.41 6.86 18.24
CA LYS A 723 -25.25 6.99 17.04
C LYS A 723 -24.80 6.05 15.94
N GLN A 724 -25.79 5.53 15.21
CA GLN A 724 -25.60 4.70 14.03
C GLN A 724 -26.34 5.32 12.86
N ILE A 725 -25.63 5.52 11.75
CA ILE A 725 -26.12 6.21 10.56
C ILE A 725 -25.74 5.38 9.34
N MET A 726 -26.61 5.30 8.34
CA MET A 726 -26.32 4.67 7.05
C MET A 726 -26.46 5.68 5.92
N LEU A 727 -25.46 5.72 5.06
CA LEU A 727 -25.44 6.48 3.81
C LEU A 727 -25.98 5.60 2.69
N ASP A 728 -27.25 5.80 2.35
CA ASP A 728 -27.98 5.05 1.34
C ASP A 728 -27.91 5.77 -0.01
N TYR A 729 -27.04 5.31 -0.90
CA TYR A 729 -26.90 5.90 -2.24
C TYR A 729 -27.90 5.31 -3.23
N ASN A 730 -28.82 6.16 -3.69
CA ASN A 730 -29.77 5.79 -4.73
C ASN A 730 -29.11 5.88 -6.11
N GLN A 731 -28.84 4.72 -6.72
CA GLN A 731 -28.22 4.64 -8.05
C GLN A 731 -29.08 5.27 -9.17
N LYS A 732 -30.42 5.18 -9.07
CA LYS A 732 -31.33 5.71 -10.10
C LYS A 732 -31.35 7.23 -10.06
N GLU A 733 -31.52 7.78 -8.87
CA GLU A 733 -31.67 9.22 -8.66
C GLU A 733 -30.33 9.97 -8.49
N LYS A 734 -29.23 9.20 -8.34
CA LYS A 734 -27.85 9.69 -8.20
C LYS A 734 -27.62 10.61 -7.00
N TYR A 735 -28.25 10.30 -5.86
CA TYR A 735 -28.00 11.00 -4.60
C TYR A 735 -27.94 10.08 -3.39
N THR A 736 -27.26 10.53 -2.34
CA THR A 736 -27.16 9.86 -1.04
C THR A 736 -28.21 10.40 -0.07
N LEU A 737 -28.93 9.50 0.58
CA LEU A 737 -29.75 9.78 1.77
C LEU A 737 -29.03 9.37 3.04
N ILE A 738 -29.16 10.19 4.08
CA ILE A 738 -28.72 9.87 5.43
C ILE A 738 -29.89 9.24 6.16
N ARG A 739 -29.74 8.00 6.63
CA ARG A 739 -30.75 7.27 7.39
C ARG A 739 -30.23 6.93 8.78
N GLU A 740 -31.13 6.92 9.76
CA GLU A 740 -30.79 6.43 11.11
C GLU A 740 -30.77 4.90 11.14
N GLY A 741 -29.83 4.36 11.92
CA GLY A 741 -29.51 2.93 11.96
C GLY A 741 -28.34 2.56 11.06
N TYR A 742 -27.72 1.40 11.34
CA TYR A 742 -26.63 0.86 10.50
C TYR A 742 -27.16 -0.25 9.58
N PHE A 743 -27.50 -1.43 10.13
CA PHE A 743 -28.14 -2.51 9.36
C PHE A 743 -29.67 -2.50 9.50
N GLU A 744 -30.17 -2.06 10.64
CA GLU A 744 -31.60 -1.91 10.92
C GLU A 744 -31.98 -0.44 10.71
N LEU A 745 -32.38 -0.12 9.49
CA LEU A 745 -32.78 1.24 9.14
C LEU A 745 -34.12 1.56 9.80
N VAL A 746 -34.16 2.66 10.56
CA VAL A 746 -35.43 3.22 11.01
C VAL A 746 -36.15 3.74 9.76
N LYS A 747 -37.34 3.20 9.45
CA LYS A 747 -38.20 3.75 8.39
C LYS A 747 -38.63 5.15 8.83
N GLY A 748 -37.95 6.16 8.30
CA GLY A 748 -38.36 7.57 8.33
C GLY A 748 -39.25 7.89 7.15
#